data_AF-A0A0W8D1L8-F1
#
_entry.id   AF-A0A0W8D1L8-F1
#
_cell.length_a   1.000
_cell.length_b   1.000
_cell.length_c   1.000
_cell.angle_alpha   90.00
_cell.angle_beta   90.00
_cell.angle_gamma   90.00
#
_symmetry.space_group_name_H-M   'P 1'
#
loop_
_entity.id
_entity.type
_entity.pdbx_description
1 polymer ?
#
loop_
_entity_poly.entity_id
_entity_poly.type
_entity_poly.pdbx_seq_one_letter_code
_entity_poly.pdbx_strand_id
1 'polypeptide(L)'
;METPGMRMLPSVGAPTGISQKLVVMTYNVLAQCYVRSTFFPYCESSELRWKNRSKKLEVDNYKEFWAGMMKKLGYGGLFVKKTSTKPDGVAVFWNEKKLKVKESEEISLDSPSGDESDIDHELLSRASTRGSVGAIVHFEHLETQLKFIVATTHLFWDPMQEDVKLLQSRRMLRAIEEFTSSLDASTPIIFAGDFNSLPDSKVYSFITSKSHYRSAYAQYESDGEPKFTNVNGDAETDDGKMVPRFVGTLDYIFYRSPSSSPSAATGSAAVKQIFVSAQEKAAFEKIVGETPVPREDAAYHTVLATPKPLPQLTQAQVELLTHEYGETLVWTPIDALTAQNSLQSGNFRVLLRYVIHALSFSCRVAKMTESELAAYAPGAAGPDPVDGKPQTVDTHLHRAANALFLVRQFAMRFVERTDECSLLAHFNHQPTAESAGAQSNAAATTRHSLSIQMEDEHADKRNVNVLSPEDSSDELAARFLDALLTALIEYPPKYALLSSNNKTYDLHVEVVNTLLVLLSPVVYPRDHSKQAGDLRAHNPFLYMLMASVLPDGKKSYWASGVVRRLLQNSIEQIQATGSSSASNTAVITLRKAREMSLIAMSGTSDQAYEQEQFSYFTLEGVGSIAVRAVLASIFRFPWSFIRYFTTREDTASPLADRSILLLLVLLQSCRDSDSPVTSNPFRGALCGITDGADTDSHDAEIEDPRAHLIQQSGATSSAEKLELLYSNLFEVCGRHAPYEASHLMLYTLLYSNPMMLDTAVSDVDMERLLLPLLETLYHSRSVEPNRLYMLVIVLLTFTQDPSFVRTAHTQLVVPNVPWYQEHYMLDVSLGSLMMVIFTRLIFRNITHFQDSFIHLNAFAALSNLARSAENLHMYAAQGIVGLIDMLAKNEAKLVAQMHRLKPTDKDESEVLAQKQSAYVEFIRLLLGVISSCLKAKQLPRNPQLIYSLLHRADTFAALQQHSEFAAHVHNGPVWSTLARFQAVVDAKTSPDDVLDTDMVLDIIRGECVSLLAASSAGSRTGGALKHHTSVDDDDASYRYEEEADPEQFFVPYIWKLIQEQTPDFCWKIDKITLFVPTGVTTVTTG
;
A
#
# COMPACT_ATOMS: atom_id res chain seq x y z
N MET A 1 -36.85 10.53 22.97
CA MET A 1 -35.60 9.76 23.06
C MET A 1 -35.72 8.88 24.28
N GLU A 2 -36.01 7.60 24.07
CA GLU A 2 -35.90 6.59 25.12
C GLU A 2 -34.42 6.46 25.48
N THR A 3 -34.08 6.60 26.76
CA THR A 3 -32.73 6.32 27.24
C THR A 3 -32.41 4.85 26.97
N PRO A 4 -31.34 4.53 26.22
CA PRO A 4 -30.89 3.15 26.09
C PRO A 4 -30.57 2.63 27.49
N GLY A 5 -31.18 1.51 27.87
CA GLY A 5 -31.04 0.94 29.22
C GLY A 5 -29.58 0.78 29.63
N MET A 6 -29.27 1.10 30.89
CA MET A 6 -27.98 0.81 31.53
C MET A 6 -27.59 -0.65 31.27
N ARG A 7 -26.59 -0.86 30.41
CA ARG A 7 -26.07 -2.20 30.11
C ARG A 7 -24.99 -2.52 31.13
N MET A 8 -25.16 -3.62 31.84
CA MET A 8 -24.15 -4.15 32.76
C MET A 8 -22.93 -4.61 31.96
N LEU A 9 -21.72 -4.22 32.37
CA LEU A 9 -20.47 -4.73 31.80
C LEU A 9 -20.44 -6.28 31.90
N PRO A 10 -19.98 -7.01 30.88
CA PRO A 10 -19.84 -8.46 30.95
C PRO A 10 -18.77 -8.85 31.98
N SER A 11 -19.05 -9.83 32.84
CA SER A 11 -18.04 -10.43 33.70
C SER A 11 -17.06 -11.22 32.83
N VAL A 12 -15.83 -10.75 32.70
CA VAL A 12 -14.76 -11.58 32.13
C VAL A 12 -14.39 -12.62 33.19
N GLY A 13 -14.72 -13.89 32.90
CA GLY A 13 -14.45 -15.04 33.75
C GLY A 13 -15.63 -15.46 34.63
N ALA A 14 -15.98 -16.75 34.59
CA ALA A 14 -16.90 -17.33 35.56
C ALA A 14 -16.32 -17.13 36.98
N PRO A 15 -17.02 -16.46 37.90
CA PRO A 15 -16.55 -16.35 39.27
C PRO A 15 -17.01 -17.58 40.05
N THR A 16 -16.06 -18.45 40.39
CA THR A 16 -16.20 -19.29 41.58
C THR A 16 -16.12 -18.38 42.81
N GLY A 17 -17.25 -17.77 43.18
CA GLY A 17 -17.38 -16.88 44.35
C GLY A 17 -18.35 -15.71 44.10
N ILE A 18 -19.03 -15.23 45.14
CA ILE A 18 -19.98 -14.11 45.06
C ILE A 18 -19.21 -12.82 44.66
N SER A 19 -19.13 -12.53 43.36
CA SER A 19 -18.53 -11.31 42.82
C SER A 19 -19.44 -10.11 43.12
N GLN A 20 -18.99 -9.19 43.96
CA GLN A 20 -19.68 -7.93 44.20
C GLN A 20 -19.38 -6.94 43.06
N LYS A 21 -20.43 -6.28 42.57
CA LYS A 21 -20.35 -5.35 41.44
C LYS A 21 -20.34 -3.90 41.93
N LEU A 22 -19.35 -3.12 41.50
CA LEU A 22 -19.32 -1.67 41.65
C LEU A 22 -19.94 -1.02 40.41
N VAL A 23 -20.86 -0.08 40.61
CA VAL A 23 -21.49 0.68 39.52
C VAL A 23 -20.96 2.11 39.57
N VAL A 24 -20.38 2.56 38.46
CA VAL A 24 -19.83 3.92 38.30
C VAL A 24 -20.58 4.63 37.19
N MET A 25 -20.88 5.91 37.42
CA MET A 25 -21.54 6.79 36.46
C MET A 25 -20.71 8.05 36.30
N THR A 26 -20.38 8.41 35.06
CA THR A 26 -19.89 9.74 34.69
C THR A 26 -20.99 10.47 33.94
N TYR A 27 -21.19 11.76 34.24
CA TYR A 27 -22.28 12.51 33.61
C TYR A 27 -22.07 14.03 33.65
N ASN A 28 -21.95 14.65 32.47
CA ASN A 28 -22.02 16.10 32.31
C ASN A 28 -23.49 16.53 32.18
N VAL A 29 -23.99 17.24 33.19
CA VAL A 29 -25.41 17.61 33.33
C VAL A 29 -25.81 18.90 32.60
N LEU A 30 -24.88 19.55 31.91
CA LEU A 30 -25.04 20.86 31.28
C LEU A 30 -25.50 21.97 32.25
N ALA A 31 -24.54 22.67 32.85
CA ALA A 31 -24.81 23.76 33.78
C ALA A 31 -25.59 24.92 33.12
N GLN A 32 -26.57 25.47 33.84
CA GLN A 32 -27.52 26.50 33.41
C GLN A 32 -26.82 27.79 33.01
N CYS A 33 -25.64 28.07 33.58
CA CYS A 33 -24.82 29.22 33.19
C CYS A 33 -24.30 29.13 31.74
N TYR A 34 -24.35 27.96 31.11
CA TYR A 34 -23.98 27.73 29.70
C TYR A 34 -25.18 27.52 28.77
N VAL A 35 -26.39 27.39 29.30
CA VAL A 35 -27.60 27.19 28.48
C VAL A 35 -28.08 28.53 27.93
N ARG A 36 -27.84 28.72 26.62
CA ARG A 36 -28.42 29.80 25.80
C ARG A 36 -29.33 29.16 24.76
N SER A 37 -30.54 29.68 24.56
CA SER A 37 -31.47 29.17 23.54
C SER A 37 -30.86 29.16 22.14
N THR A 38 -29.94 30.09 21.86
CA THR A 38 -29.20 30.17 20.61
C THR A 38 -28.24 29.01 20.37
N PHE A 39 -27.74 28.34 21.42
CA PHE A 39 -26.83 27.20 21.25
C PHE A 39 -27.56 25.86 21.09
N PHE A 40 -28.87 25.84 21.36
CA PHE A 40 -29.73 24.66 21.27
C PHE A 40 -31.06 25.00 20.56
N PRO A 41 -31.03 25.55 19.33
CA PRO A 41 -32.24 26.01 18.64
C PRO A 41 -33.19 24.87 18.24
N TYR A 42 -32.68 23.64 18.18
CA TYR A 42 -33.44 22.40 17.95
C TYR A 42 -34.16 21.88 19.21
N CYS A 43 -33.94 22.50 20.37
CA CYS A 43 -34.61 22.14 21.62
C CYS A 43 -35.69 23.18 21.94
N GLU A 44 -36.86 22.73 22.40
CA GLU A 44 -37.89 23.66 22.86
C GLU A 44 -37.38 24.52 24.02
N SER A 45 -37.54 25.84 23.91
CA SER A 45 -37.03 26.80 24.91
C SER A 45 -37.65 26.60 26.31
N SER A 46 -38.84 26.00 26.39
CA SER A 46 -39.48 25.54 27.63
C SER A 46 -38.70 24.41 28.30
N GLU A 47 -38.22 23.43 27.52
CA GLU A 47 -37.47 22.27 28.01
C GLU A 47 -36.04 22.65 28.43
N LEU A 48 -35.44 23.70 27.86
CA LEU A 48 -34.11 24.20 28.24
C LEU A 48 -34.07 24.93 29.60
N ARG A 49 -35.22 25.37 30.12
CA ARG A 49 -35.30 26.07 31.40
C ARG A 49 -34.94 25.14 32.55
N TRP A 50 -34.15 25.65 33.50
CA TRP A 50 -33.78 24.93 34.73
C TRP A 50 -34.95 24.19 35.38
N LYS A 51 -36.09 24.86 35.59
CA LYS A 51 -37.29 24.29 36.23
C LYS A 51 -37.86 23.02 35.54
N ASN A 52 -37.58 22.84 34.25
CA ASN A 52 -38.03 21.69 33.47
C ASN A 52 -36.91 20.66 33.27
N ARG A 53 -35.67 21.10 33.01
CA ARG A 53 -34.50 20.19 33.00
C ARG A 53 -34.31 19.52 34.35
N SER A 54 -34.42 20.28 35.45
CA SER A 54 -34.31 19.79 36.81
C SER A 54 -35.32 18.67 37.13
N LYS A 55 -36.48 18.64 36.49
CA LYS A 55 -37.43 17.53 36.71
C LYS A 55 -36.96 16.19 36.14
N LYS A 56 -35.98 16.20 35.23
CA LYS A 56 -35.45 15.01 34.55
C LYS A 56 -33.96 14.78 34.85
N LEU A 57 -33.15 15.83 34.98
CA LEU A 57 -31.69 15.81 35.19
C LEU A 57 -31.28 17.12 35.90
N GLU A 58 -30.68 17.03 37.08
CA GLU A 58 -30.29 18.19 37.92
C GLU A 58 -28.73 18.37 37.87
N VAL A 59 -28.17 19.37 38.54
CA VAL A 59 -26.76 19.84 38.76
C VAL A 59 -26.43 21.20 38.17
N ASP A 60 -27.22 22.19 38.60
CA ASP A 60 -26.65 23.43 39.10
C ASP A 60 -26.96 23.50 40.60
N ASN A 61 -26.14 24.27 41.34
CA ASN A 61 -26.38 24.58 42.74
C ASN A 61 -26.11 23.39 43.69
N TYR A 62 -24.84 22.96 43.77
CA TYR A 62 -24.42 21.81 44.59
C TYR A 62 -24.93 21.90 46.04
N LYS A 63 -24.75 23.06 46.69
CA LYS A 63 -25.11 23.26 48.11
C LYS A 63 -26.62 23.27 48.36
N GLU A 64 -27.39 23.92 47.48
CA GLU A 64 -28.83 24.11 47.68
C GLU A 64 -29.65 22.90 47.22
N PHE A 65 -29.15 22.15 46.25
CA PHE A 65 -29.90 21.09 45.59
C PHE A 65 -29.26 19.71 45.78
N TRP A 66 -28.04 19.49 45.25
CA TRP A 66 -27.45 18.15 45.17
C TRP A 66 -27.04 17.55 46.49
N ALA A 67 -26.39 18.34 47.34
CA ALA A 67 -25.98 17.90 48.66
C ALA A 67 -27.20 17.45 49.47
N GLY A 68 -28.32 18.17 49.38
CA GLY A 68 -29.57 17.82 50.07
C GLY A 68 -30.25 16.58 49.48
N MET A 69 -30.39 16.51 48.16
CA MET A 69 -31.05 15.38 47.46
C MET A 69 -30.27 14.08 47.65
N MET A 70 -28.96 14.08 47.36
CA MET A 70 -28.12 12.89 47.45
C MET A 70 -28.02 12.39 48.90
N LYS A 71 -27.95 13.29 49.87
CA LYS A 71 -27.98 12.92 51.29
C LYS A 71 -29.29 12.25 51.70
N LYS A 72 -30.44 12.71 51.19
CA LYS A 72 -31.74 12.04 51.42
C LYS A 72 -31.77 10.62 50.82
N LEU A 73 -31.07 10.41 49.70
CA LEU A 73 -30.92 9.10 49.07
C LEU A 73 -29.83 8.22 49.72
N GLY A 74 -29.15 8.72 50.76
CA GLY A 74 -28.11 7.98 51.49
C GLY A 74 -26.72 8.05 50.86
N TYR A 75 -26.45 9.08 50.04
CA TYR A 75 -25.16 9.32 49.42
C TYR A 75 -24.43 10.51 50.07
N GLY A 76 -23.13 10.33 50.29
CA GLY A 76 -22.18 11.41 50.56
C GLY A 76 -21.70 12.03 49.26
N GLY A 77 -21.09 13.21 49.33
CA GLY A 77 -20.58 13.90 48.15
C GLY A 77 -19.44 14.86 48.42
N LEU A 78 -18.54 14.99 47.44
CA LEU A 78 -17.47 15.97 47.36
C LEU A 78 -17.69 16.84 46.12
N PHE A 79 -17.52 18.16 46.24
CA PHE A 79 -17.65 19.09 45.11
C PHE A 79 -16.47 20.05 45.06
N VAL A 80 -15.80 20.09 43.92
CA VAL A 80 -14.69 20.99 43.63
C VAL A 80 -15.16 22.02 42.63
N LYS A 81 -15.28 23.27 43.07
CA LYS A 81 -15.70 24.39 42.23
C LYS A 81 -14.54 24.79 41.30
N LYS A 82 -14.83 25.11 40.04
CA LYS A 82 -13.85 25.74 39.14
C LYS A 82 -13.32 27.04 39.75
N THR A 83 -12.07 27.40 39.48
CA THR A 83 -11.44 28.65 39.98
C THR A 83 -12.03 29.92 39.32
N SER A 84 -12.90 29.75 38.31
CA SER A 84 -13.62 30.84 37.65
C SER A 84 -14.74 31.46 38.50
N THR A 85 -15.28 32.61 38.05
CA THR A 85 -16.41 33.28 38.71
C THR A 85 -17.73 32.52 38.61
N LYS A 86 -17.83 31.53 37.70
CA LYS A 86 -19.05 30.73 37.49
C LYS A 86 -19.25 29.69 38.61
N PRO A 87 -20.49 29.29 38.93
CA PRO A 87 -20.78 28.39 40.04
C PRO A 87 -20.56 26.89 39.74
N ASP A 88 -20.03 26.53 38.56
CA ASP A 88 -19.86 25.14 38.13
C ASP A 88 -18.54 24.50 38.64
N GLY A 89 -18.48 23.16 38.54
CA GLY A 89 -17.40 22.35 39.10
C GLY A 89 -17.60 20.86 38.82
N VAL A 90 -16.77 20.02 39.44
CA VAL A 90 -16.90 18.55 39.40
C VAL A 90 -17.36 18.02 40.74
N ALA A 91 -18.17 16.96 40.74
CA ALA A 91 -18.66 16.32 41.96
C ALA A 91 -18.49 14.80 41.92
N VAL A 92 -18.19 14.20 43.07
CA VAL A 92 -18.16 12.75 43.28
C VAL A 92 -19.15 12.39 44.37
N PHE A 93 -20.10 11.49 44.09
CA PHE A 93 -21.08 10.99 45.07
C PHE A 93 -20.88 9.51 45.34
N TRP A 94 -21.06 9.07 46.59
CA TRP A 94 -20.89 7.66 46.99
C TRP A 94 -21.93 7.25 48.02
N ASN A 95 -22.30 5.96 48.04
CA ASN A 95 -23.25 5.43 49.01
C ASN A 95 -22.56 5.19 50.36
N GLU A 96 -22.90 5.97 51.39
CA GLU A 96 -22.24 5.93 52.71
C GLU A 96 -22.44 4.60 53.45
N LYS A 97 -23.45 3.82 53.08
CA LYS A 97 -23.67 2.48 53.66
C LYS A 97 -22.73 1.42 53.10
N LYS A 98 -22.11 1.68 51.93
CA LYS A 98 -21.23 0.73 51.24
C LYS A 98 -19.78 1.20 51.16
N LEU A 99 -19.56 2.50 51.10
CA LEU A 99 -18.25 3.10 50.86
C LEU A 99 -17.92 4.09 51.96
N LYS A 100 -16.70 3.98 52.49
CA LYS A 100 -16.11 4.94 53.41
C LYS A 100 -14.98 5.69 52.70
N VAL A 101 -15.01 7.02 52.78
CA VAL A 101 -13.89 7.85 52.31
C VAL A 101 -12.77 7.80 53.34
N LYS A 102 -11.55 7.53 52.89
CA LYS A 102 -10.34 7.63 53.70
C LYS A 102 -9.68 8.99 53.56
N GLU A 103 -9.53 9.41 52.32
CA GLU A 103 -8.81 10.62 51.95
C GLU A 103 -9.37 11.15 50.64
N SER A 104 -9.28 12.46 50.44
CA SER A 104 -9.68 13.11 49.21
C SER A 104 -8.83 14.34 48.96
N GLU A 105 -8.56 14.62 47.68
CA GLU A 105 -7.77 15.76 47.25
C GLU A 105 -8.50 16.55 46.16
N GLU A 106 -8.42 17.88 46.25
CA GLU A 106 -8.94 18.82 45.26
C GLU A 106 -7.80 19.33 44.38
N ILE A 107 -7.90 19.13 43.07
CA ILE A 107 -6.82 19.42 42.13
C ILE A 107 -7.15 20.67 41.30
N SER A 108 -6.24 21.65 41.30
CA SER A 108 -6.27 22.76 40.36
C SER A 108 -5.37 22.44 39.16
N LEU A 109 -5.96 22.36 37.96
CA LEU A 109 -5.19 22.09 36.74
C LEU A 109 -4.55 23.35 36.14
N ASP A 110 -4.84 24.52 36.70
CA ASP A 110 -4.18 25.78 36.34
C ASP A 110 -2.76 25.83 36.93
N SER A 111 -2.53 25.16 38.06
CA SER A 111 -1.23 25.13 38.74
C SER A 111 -0.36 23.98 38.22
N PRO A 112 0.97 24.17 38.13
CA PRO A 112 1.89 23.12 37.71
C PRO A 112 1.88 21.94 38.69
N SER A 113 2.03 20.72 38.17
CA SER A 113 2.16 19.49 38.97
C SER A 113 3.41 18.73 38.52
N GLY A 114 4.44 18.73 39.37
CA GLY A 114 5.77 18.17 39.08
C GLY A 114 6.63 19.06 38.17
N ASP A 115 7.65 18.46 37.54
CA ASP A 115 8.57 19.15 36.64
C ASP A 115 7.92 19.40 35.25
N GLU A 116 7.86 20.67 34.87
CA GLU A 116 7.33 21.17 33.59
C GLU A 116 8.36 22.04 32.84
N SER A 117 9.66 21.85 33.13
CA SER A 117 10.76 22.55 32.45
C SER A 117 10.86 22.20 30.95
N ASP A 118 10.28 21.08 30.54
CA ASP A 118 10.17 20.62 29.15
C ASP A 118 9.03 21.30 28.37
N ILE A 119 8.22 22.14 29.02
CA ILE A 119 7.04 22.78 28.43
C ILE A 119 7.31 24.24 28.13
N ASP A 120 6.98 24.66 26.90
CA ASP A 120 7.12 26.06 26.47
C ASP A 120 6.26 27.02 27.32
N HIS A 121 6.82 28.20 27.59
CA HIS A 121 6.23 29.25 28.41
C HIS A 121 4.88 29.74 27.86
N GLU A 122 4.69 29.73 26.53
CA GLU A 122 3.43 30.13 25.92
C GLU A 122 2.28 29.18 26.31
N LEU A 123 2.52 27.87 26.26
CA LEU A 123 1.54 26.86 26.65
C LEU A 123 1.22 26.93 28.14
N LEU A 124 2.23 27.14 28.99
CA LEU A 124 2.05 27.32 30.44
C LEU A 124 1.14 28.52 30.74
N SER A 125 1.33 29.65 30.06
CA SER A 125 0.51 30.85 30.20
C SER A 125 -0.95 30.59 29.79
N ARG A 126 -1.16 29.92 28.66
CA ARG A 126 -2.51 29.57 28.17
C ARG A 126 -3.22 28.58 29.09
N ALA A 127 -2.51 27.61 29.67
CA ALA A 127 -3.10 26.61 30.56
C ALA A 127 -3.46 27.16 31.95
N SER A 128 -2.68 28.12 32.47
CA SER A 128 -2.80 28.62 33.85
C SER A 128 -4.01 29.54 34.11
N THR A 129 -4.85 29.81 33.11
CA THR A 129 -5.97 30.75 33.20
C THR A 129 -7.33 30.13 32.82
N ARG A 130 -7.42 28.80 32.74
CA ARG A 130 -8.62 28.11 32.21
C ARG A 130 -9.63 27.72 33.28
N GLY A 131 -9.21 27.62 34.55
CA GLY A 131 -10.06 27.28 35.67
C GLY A 131 -10.57 25.85 35.69
N SER A 132 -9.82 24.94 35.06
CA SER A 132 -10.15 23.50 35.05
C SER A 132 -9.69 22.86 36.36
N VAL A 133 -10.49 21.95 36.89
CA VAL A 133 -10.27 21.34 38.21
C VAL A 133 -10.51 19.82 38.16
N GLY A 134 -9.97 19.12 39.13
CA GLY A 134 -10.20 17.70 39.35
C GLY A 134 -10.44 17.38 40.82
N ALA A 135 -10.91 16.16 41.08
CA ALA A 135 -11.06 15.61 42.43
C ALA A 135 -10.55 14.18 42.45
N ILE A 136 -9.86 13.79 43.51
CA ILE A 136 -9.38 12.42 43.75
C ILE A 136 -9.95 11.97 45.09
N VAL A 137 -10.55 10.78 45.15
CA VAL A 137 -11.15 10.23 46.38
C VAL A 137 -10.73 8.78 46.58
N HIS A 138 -10.17 8.48 47.75
CA HIS A 138 -9.80 7.14 48.18
C HIS A 138 -10.94 6.51 48.98
N PHE A 139 -11.52 5.45 48.42
CA PHE A 139 -12.60 4.69 49.02
C PHE A 139 -12.12 3.38 49.63
N GLU A 140 -12.78 2.97 50.70
CA GLU A 140 -12.78 1.62 51.24
C GLU A 140 -14.21 1.08 51.21
N HIS A 141 -14.39 -0.08 50.58
CA HIS A 141 -15.67 -0.78 50.58
C HIS A 141 -15.89 -1.47 51.93
N LEU A 142 -16.97 -1.12 52.62
CA LEU A 142 -17.21 -1.48 54.02
C LEU A 142 -17.37 -2.99 54.24
N GLU A 143 -17.85 -3.73 53.23
CA GLU A 143 -18.08 -5.18 53.37
C GLU A 143 -16.84 -6.00 52.98
N THR A 144 -16.14 -5.59 51.92
CA THR A 144 -15.01 -6.37 51.35
C THR A 144 -13.66 -5.86 51.81
N GLN A 145 -13.62 -4.68 52.44
CA GLN A 145 -12.39 -3.96 52.80
C GLN A 145 -11.51 -3.61 51.57
N LEU A 146 -12.06 -3.73 50.35
CA LEU A 146 -11.36 -3.37 49.12
C LEU A 146 -11.16 -1.85 49.08
N LYS A 147 -9.92 -1.43 48.87
CA LYS A 147 -9.55 -0.03 48.69
C LYS A 147 -9.39 0.28 47.21
N PHE A 148 -9.89 1.42 46.77
CA PHE A 148 -9.79 1.87 45.38
C PHE A 148 -9.92 3.39 45.31
N ILE A 149 -9.50 3.96 44.18
CA ILE A 149 -9.48 5.40 43.97
C ILE A 149 -10.43 5.77 42.84
N VAL A 150 -11.16 6.86 43.02
CA VAL A 150 -11.96 7.50 41.97
C VAL A 150 -11.46 8.92 41.77
N ALA A 151 -11.01 9.21 40.57
CA ALA A 151 -10.62 10.54 40.13
C ALA A 151 -11.62 11.05 39.09
N THR A 152 -11.88 12.37 39.09
CA THR A 152 -12.70 13.01 38.07
C THR A 152 -12.20 14.39 37.68
N THR A 153 -12.43 14.79 36.43
CA THR A 153 -12.08 16.11 35.92
C THR A 153 -13.02 16.57 34.81
N HIS A 154 -12.93 17.86 34.46
CA HIS A 154 -13.56 18.46 33.29
C HIS A 154 -12.52 19.35 32.60
N LEU A 155 -11.98 18.86 31.47
CA LEU A 155 -10.91 19.53 30.72
C LEU A 155 -11.41 20.76 29.94
N PHE A 156 -10.48 21.58 29.47
CA PHE A 156 -10.82 22.76 28.67
C PHE A 156 -11.58 22.39 27.38
N TRP A 157 -12.55 23.22 26.98
CA TRP A 157 -13.54 22.84 25.95
C TRP A 157 -13.12 23.18 24.51
N ASP A 158 -12.27 24.19 24.31
CA ASP A 158 -11.95 24.73 22.98
C ASP A 158 -11.32 23.67 22.06
N PRO A 159 -11.93 23.34 20.91
CA PRO A 159 -11.38 22.37 19.96
C PRO A 159 -9.98 22.71 19.44
N MET A 160 -9.62 23.99 19.35
CA MET A 160 -8.33 24.44 18.81
C MET A 160 -7.17 24.32 19.80
N GLN A 161 -7.43 23.98 21.06
CA GLN A 161 -6.43 23.92 22.13
C GLN A 161 -6.26 22.51 22.68
N GLU A 162 -5.97 21.55 21.78
CA GLU A 162 -5.67 20.16 22.15
C GLU A 162 -4.45 20.06 23.07
N ASP A 163 -3.44 20.92 22.87
CA ASP A 163 -2.23 21.02 23.67
C ASP A 163 -2.49 21.39 25.13
N VAL A 164 -3.42 22.32 25.39
CA VAL A 164 -3.85 22.69 26.74
C VAL A 164 -4.55 21.50 27.42
N LYS A 165 -5.43 20.79 26.70
CA LYS A 165 -6.13 19.60 27.23
C LYS A 165 -5.13 18.49 27.56
N LEU A 166 -4.10 18.31 26.74
CA LEU A 166 -3.03 17.33 26.95
C LEU A 166 -2.20 17.66 28.20
N LEU A 167 -1.79 18.93 28.37
CA LEU A 167 -1.08 19.36 29.57
C LEU A 167 -1.94 19.20 30.83
N GLN A 168 -3.22 19.56 30.77
CA GLN A 168 -4.17 19.34 31.87
C GLN A 168 -4.33 17.85 32.23
N SER A 169 -4.35 16.98 31.23
CA SER A 169 -4.37 15.53 31.43
C SER A 169 -3.09 15.02 32.10
N ARG A 170 -1.92 15.52 31.69
CA ARG A 170 -0.62 15.23 32.33
C ARG A 170 -0.60 15.67 33.80
N ARG A 171 -1.09 16.87 34.11
CA ARG A 171 -1.19 17.38 35.49
C ARG A 171 -2.12 16.51 36.35
N MET A 172 -3.30 16.13 35.82
CA MET A 172 -4.23 15.27 36.56
C MET A 172 -3.66 13.88 36.83
N LEU A 173 -3.00 13.27 35.84
CA LEU A 173 -2.40 11.94 36.00
C LEU A 173 -1.24 11.96 37.00
N ARG A 174 -0.41 13.01 37.01
CA ARG A 174 0.63 13.20 38.02
C ARG A 174 0.06 13.38 39.42
N ALA A 175 -0.99 14.18 39.57
CA ALA A 175 -1.68 14.33 40.85
C ALA A 175 -2.22 12.98 41.37
N ILE A 176 -2.78 12.15 40.47
CA ILE A 176 -3.21 10.78 40.82
C ILE A 176 -2.01 9.94 41.26
N GLU A 177 -0.89 9.98 40.53
CA GLU A 177 0.33 9.23 40.88
C GLU A 177 0.91 9.65 42.23
N GLU A 178 1.01 10.95 42.48
CA GLU A 178 1.48 11.54 43.73
C GLU A 178 0.57 11.13 44.90
N PHE A 179 -0.75 11.26 44.74
CA PHE A 179 -1.73 10.81 45.74
C PHE A 179 -1.63 9.30 46.01
N THR A 180 -1.36 8.50 44.97
CA THR A 180 -1.20 7.04 45.11
C THR A 180 0.15 6.58 45.61
N SER A 181 1.16 7.45 45.66
CA SER A 181 2.54 7.07 45.96
C SER A 181 2.72 6.42 47.34
N SER A 182 1.84 6.77 48.29
CA SER A 182 1.81 6.22 49.65
C SER A 182 0.91 4.99 49.81
N LEU A 183 0.21 4.59 48.74
CA LEU A 183 -0.75 3.49 48.72
C LEU A 183 -0.14 2.23 48.10
N ASP A 184 -0.79 1.08 48.31
CA ASP A 184 -0.39 -0.17 47.69
C ASP A 184 -0.50 -0.05 46.16
N ALA A 185 0.55 -0.46 45.42
CA ALA A 185 0.57 -0.50 43.96
C ALA A 185 -0.58 -1.34 43.37
N SER A 186 -1.12 -2.27 44.17
CA SER A 186 -2.29 -3.06 43.81
C SER A 186 -3.63 -2.29 43.88
N THR A 187 -3.65 -1.03 44.33
CA THR A 187 -4.88 -0.25 44.49
C THR A 187 -5.49 0.11 43.13
N PRO A 188 -6.73 -0.34 42.80
CA PRO A 188 -7.39 0.01 41.55
C PRO A 188 -7.71 1.50 41.47
N ILE A 189 -7.61 2.06 40.26
CA ILE A 189 -7.93 3.47 40.00
C ILE A 189 -8.98 3.57 38.92
N ILE A 190 -9.98 4.42 39.14
CA ILE A 190 -11.00 4.79 38.17
C ILE A 190 -10.85 6.28 37.90
N PHE A 191 -10.65 6.68 36.64
CA PHE A 191 -10.52 8.06 36.24
C PHE A 191 -11.60 8.40 35.22
N ALA A 192 -12.58 9.22 35.61
CA ALA A 192 -13.78 9.47 34.82
C ALA A 192 -14.12 10.94 34.70
N GLY A 193 -14.71 11.39 33.59
CA GLY A 193 -15.10 12.80 33.45
C GLY A 193 -15.34 13.21 32.02
N ASP A 194 -15.44 14.52 31.82
CA ASP A 194 -15.55 15.16 30.52
C ASP A 194 -14.16 15.62 30.06
N PHE A 195 -13.61 14.94 29.08
CA PHE A 195 -12.26 15.21 28.58
C PHE A 195 -12.27 16.21 27.42
N ASN A 196 -13.44 16.60 26.90
CA ASN A 196 -13.57 17.47 25.72
C ASN A 196 -12.66 17.04 24.56
N SER A 197 -12.42 15.73 24.41
CA SER A 197 -11.47 15.15 23.46
C SER A 197 -12.04 13.87 22.85
N LEU A 198 -11.94 13.72 21.53
CA LEU A 198 -12.46 12.54 20.81
C LEU A 198 -11.57 11.30 21.02
N PRO A 199 -12.05 10.07 20.71
CA PRO A 199 -11.27 8.85 20.90
C PRO A 199 -9.97 8.77 20.08
N ASP A 200 -9.85 9.54 19.01
CA ASP A 200 -8.67 9.68 18.15
C ASP A 200 -7.72 10.82 18.58
N SER A 201 -8.08 11.56 19.65
CA SER A 201 -7.27 12.68 20.14
C SER A 201 -5.97 12.25 20.83
N LYS A 202 -5.00 13.17 20.90
CA LYS A 202 -3.76 12.97 21.66
C LYS A 202 -4.02 12.79 23.15
N VAL A 203 -5.06 13.41 23.70
CA VAL A 203 -5.47 13.26 25.11
C VAL A 203 -5.88 11.82 25.40
N TYR A 204 -6.74 11.25 24.55
CA TYR A 204 -7.19 9.87 24.71
C TYR A 204 -6.01 8.90 24.60
N SER A 205 -5.19 9.03 23.55
CA SER A 205 -3.99 8.20 23.34
C SER A 205 -2.97 8.34 24.48
N PHE A 206 -2.78 9.54 25.04
CA PHE A 206 -1.90 9.76 26.18
C PHE A 206 -2.35 8.98 27.41
N ILE A 207 -3.65 9.03 27.74
CA ILE A 207 -4.21 8.33 28.90
C ILE A 207 -4.17 6.81 28.70
N THR A 208 -4.55 6.30 27.51
CA THR A 208 -4.65 4.85 27.29
C THR A 208 -3.32 4.16 26.99
N SER A 209 -2.48 4.78 26.16
CA SER A 209 -1.28 4.13 25.61
C SER A 209 -0.04 4.39 26.48
N LYS A 210 0.10 5.59 27.05
CA LYS A 210 1.28 5.97 27.84
C LYS A 210 1.10 5.80 29.35
N SER A 211 -0.13 5.90 29.86
CA SER A 211 -0.40 5.85 31.31
C SER A 211 -1.09 4.55 31.78
N HIS A 212 -1.20 3.55 30.91
CA HIS A 212 -1.74 2.21 31.19
C HIS A 212 -3.20 2.15 31.68
N TYR A 213 -4.01 3.19 31.40
CA TYR A 213 -5.44 3.15 31.65
C TYR A 213 -6.18 2.43 30.52
N ARG A 214 -7.28 1.76 30.84
CA ARG A 214 -8.19 1.17 29.86
C ARG A 214 -9.53 1.90 29.91
N SER A 215 -10.15 2.13 28.75
CA SER A 215 -11.52 2.64 28.71
C SER A 215 -12.51 1.54 29.10
N ALA A 216 -13.46 1.86 29.98
CA ALA A 216 -14.59 0.99 30.30
C ALA A 216 -15.59 0.89 29.14
N TYR A 217 -15.55 1.84 28.21
CA TYR A 217 -16.39 1.87 27.02
C TYR A 217 -15.81 1.08 25.84
N ALA A 218 -14.54 0.65 25.93
CA ALA A 218 -13.82 -0.25 25.00
C ALA A 218 -14.62 -1.47 24.48
N GLN A 219 -15.70 -1.84 25.16
CA GLN A 219 -16.52 -3.02 24.90
C GLN A 219 -17.98 -2.71 24.51
N TYR A 220 -18.36 -1.43 24.35
CA TYR A 220 -19.76 -1.02 24.10
C TYR A 220 -20.23 -1.34 22.68
N GLU A 221 -19.42 -1.05 21.66
CA GLU A 221 -19.67 -1.34 20.24
C GLU A 221 -18.44 -2.04 19.61
N SER A 222 -18.57 -2.57 18.39
CA SER A 222 -17.48 -3.23 17.65
C SER A 222 -16.22 -2.37 17.45
N ASP A 223 -16.34 -1.06 17.70
CA ASP A 223 -15.37 0.00 17.41
C ASP A 223 -14.77 0.60 18.70
N GLY A 224 -15.18 0.13 19.88
CA GLY A 224 -14.52 0.43 21.15
C GLY A 224 -15.02 1.65 21.93
N GLU A 225 -15.87 2.52 21.41
CA GLU A 225 -16.44 3.63 22.20
C GLU A 225 -17.92 3.86 21.80
N PRO A 226 -18.78 4.47 22.65
CA PRO A 226 -20.13 4.84 22.22
C PRO A 226 -20.05 5.82 21.05
N LYS A 227 -21.09 5.86 20.21
CA LYS A 227 -21.16 6.79 19.07
C LYS A 227 -21.14 8.26 19.50
N PHE A 228 -21.76 8.57 20.64
CA PHE A 228 -21.73 9.90 21.23
C PHE A 228 -22.03 9.85 22.73
N THR A 229 -21.42 10.77 23.46
CA THR A 229 -21.80 11.15 24.83
C THR A 229 -22.32 12.58 24.88
N ASN A 230 -21.97 13.42 23.89
CA ASN A 230 -22.32 14.83 23.83
C ASN A 230 -22.92 15.20 22.47
N VAL A 231 -23.87 16.13 22.50
CA VAL A 231 -24.54 16.72 21.33
C VAL A 231 -24.68 18.22 21.56
N ASN A 232 -23.98 19.06 20.79
CA ASN A 232 -23.86 20.49 21.04
C ASN A 232 -23.79 21.34 19.75
N GLY A 233 -24.03 22.64 19.89
CA GLY A 233 -23.91 23.63 18.81
C GLY A 233 -25.05 23.53 17.79
N ASP A 234 -25.13 24.47 16.85
CA ASP A 234 -26.21 24.63 15.88
C ASP A 234 -25.70 24.74 14.45
N ALA A 235 -26.28 23.99 13.51
CA ALA A 235 -26.01 24.08 12.08
C ALA A 235 -27.34 24.06 11.31
N GLU A 236 -27.42 24.82 10.23
CA GLU A 236 -28.57 24.82 9.33
C GLU A 236 -28.27 23.87 8.17
N THR A 237 -29.21 22.96 7.89
CA THR A 237 -29.15 22.09 6.71
C THR A 237 -29.72 22.81 5.49
N ASP A 238 -29.40 22.34 4.28
CA ASP A 238 -29.88 22.95 3.02
C ASP A 238 -31.42 23.07 2.93
N ASP A 239 -32.15 22.23 3.69
CA ASP A 239 -33.61 22.25 3.83
C ASP A 239 -34.13 23.28 4.87
N GLY A 240 -33.26 24.14 5.42
CA GLY A 240 -33.59 25.15 6.44
C GLY A 240 -33.86 24.59 7.84
N LYS A 241 -33.51 23.32 8.10
CA LYS A 241 -33.70 22.68 9.41
C LYS A 241 -32.47 22.84 10.28
N MET A 242 -32.67 23.33 11.51
CA MET A 242 -31.61 23.44 12.52
C MET A 242 -31.29 22.07 13.13
N VAL A 243 -30.03 21.66 13.06
CA VAL A 243 -29.49 20.41 13.62
C VAL A 243 -28.29 20.69 14.54
N PRO A 244 -27.89 19.74 15.40
CA PRO A 244 -26.68 19.90 16.20
C PRO A 244 -25.42 19.97 15.32
N ARG A 245 -24.54 20.94 15.58
CA ARG A 245 -23.25 21.08 14.85
C ARG A 245 -22.24 19.99 15.23
N PHE A 246 -22.27 19.54 16.49
CA PHE A 246 -21.33 18.54 17.01
C PHE A 246 -22.08 17.38 17.66
N VAL A 247 -21.69 16.15 17.30
CA VAL A 247 -22.13 14.89 17.90
C VAL A 247 -20.89 14.01 18.04
N GLY A 248 -20.53 13.62 19.26
CA GLY A 248 -19.34 12.81 19.48
C GLY A 248 -19.15 12.38 20.93
N THR A 249 -18.14 11.54 21.16
CA THR A 249 -17.79 11.01 22.48
C THR A 249 -16.66 11.82 23.08
N LEU A 250 -16.96 12.48 24.20
CA LEU A 250 -16.03 13.34 24.95
C LEU A 250 -15.93 12.94 26.42
N ASP A 251 -16.90 12.18 26.94
CA ASP A 251 -16.92 11.68 28.31
C ASP A 251 -16.37 10.24 28.34
N TYR A 252 -15.52 9.95 29.32
CA TYR A 252 -14.92 8.62 29.47
C TYR A 252 -14.94 8.13 30.92
N ILE A 253 -14.92 6.80 31.09
CA ILE A 253 -14.59 6.14 32.35
C ILE A 253 -13.36 5.27 32.08
N PHE A 254 -12.20 5.73 32.51
CA PHE A 254 -10.97 4.97 32.46
C PHE A 254 -10.76 4.19 33.76
N TYR A 255 -10.09 3.05 33.67
CA TYR A 255 -9.70 2.29 34.85
C TYR A 255 -8.31 1.66 34.69
N ARG A 256 -7.59 1.55 35.81
CA ARG A 256 -6.30 0.88 35.93
C ARG A 256 -6.43 -0.24 36.95
N SER A 257 -6.16 -1.47 36.51
CA SER A 257 -6.18 -2.67 37.37
C SER A 257 -4.92 -2.73 38.24
N PRO A 258 -4.94 -3.48 39.37
CA PRO A 258 -3.76 -3.69 40.22
C PRO A 258 -2.54 -4.08 39.39
N SER A 259 -1.42 -3.38 39.53
CA SER A 259 -0.16 -3.85 38.94
C SER A 259 0.34 -5.04 39.75
N SER A 260 0.42 -6.23 39.14
CA SER A 260 1.26 -7.28 39.68
C SER A 260 2.71 -6.82 39.52
N SER A 261 3.41 -6.57 40.61
CA SER A 261 4.87 -6.46 40.58
C SER A 261 5.47 -7.74 39.98
N PRO A 262 6.61 -7.65 39.26
CA PRO A 262 7.23 -8.79 38.59
C PRO A 262 7.89 -9.69 39.65
N SER A 263 7.10 -10.56 40.24
CA SER A 263 7.54 -11.63 41.12
C SER A 263 7.04 -12.94 40.53
N ALA A 264 7.94 -13.62 39.81
CA ALA A 264 7.95 -15.07 39.58
C ALA A 264 6.56 -15.74 39.49
N ALA A 265 5.79 -15.43 38.44
CA ALA A 265 4.61 -16.20 38.08
C ALA A 265 4.98 -17.18 36.97
N THR A 266 5.09 -18.44 37.35
CA THR A 266 5.41 -19.58 36.49
C THR A 266 4.40 -19.76 35.35
N GLY A 267 4.91 -19.69 34.11
CA GLY A 267 4.53 -20.42 32.88
C GLY A 267 3.11 -20.31 32.33
N SER A 268 2.05 -20.60 33.10
CA SER A 268 0.76 -20.99 32.50
C SER A 268 -0.33 -19.89 32.55
N ALA A 269 -0.29 -19.01 33.55
CA ALA A 269 -1.33 -17.99 33.74
C ALA A 269 -1.13 -16.75 32.85
N ALA A 270 0.12 -16.39 32.52
CA ALA A 270 0.46 -15.23 31.69
C ALA A 270 0.14 -15.45 30.19
N VAL A 271 0.19 -16.69 29.71
CA VAL A 271 -0.17 -17.07 28.33
C VAL A 271 -1.67 -16.82 28.03
N LYS A 272 -2.54 -16.78 29.04
CA LYS A 272 -3.99 -16.51 28.86
C LYS A 272 -4.32 -15.06 28.48
N GLN A 273 -3.35 -14.14 28.45
CA GLN A 273 -3.54 -12.74 28.04
C GLN A 273 -2.93 -12.40 26.66
N ILE A 274 -2.35 -13.38 25.96
CA ILE A 274 -1.64 -13.19 24.68
C ILE A 274 -2.61 -13.22 23.49
N PHE A 275 -3.53 -14.18 23.48
CA PHE A 275 -4.49 -14.40 22.40
C PHE A 275 -5.86 -13.82 22.75
N VAL A 276 -6.57 -13.25 21.77
CA VAL A 276 -7.90 -12.62 21.95
C VAL A 276 -8.95 -13.68 22.22
N SER A 277 -8.78 -14.88 21.66
CA SER A 277 -9.66 -16.02 21.90
C SER A 277 -8.89 -17.31 22.24
N ALA A 278 -9.58 -18.23 22.92
CA ALA A 278 -9.05 -19.58 23.17
C ALA A 278 -8.82 -20.38 21.88
N GLN A 279 -9.55 -20.05 20.81
CA GLN A 279 -9.40 -20.67 19.49
C GLN A 279 -8.11 -20.21 18.80
N GLU A 280 -7.78 -18.92 18.89
CA GLU A 280 -6.51 -18.37 18.40
C GLU A 280 -5.31 -18.97 19.14
N LYS A 281 -5.43 -19.03 20.47
CA LYS A 281 -4.42 -19.68 21.31
C LYS A 281 -4.19 -21.13 20.88
N ALA A 282 -5.27 -21.91 20.76
CA ALA A 282 -5.17 -23.31 20.36
C ALA A 282 -4.62 -23.48 18.95
N ALA A 283 -4.93 -22.57 18.02
CA ALA A 283 -4.38 -22.58 16.67
C ALA A 283 -2.89 -22.27 16.65
N PHE A 284 -2.45 -21.25 17.39
CA PHE A 284 -1.03 -20.91 17.51
C PHE A 284 -0.24 -22.03 18.21
N GLU A 285 -0.74 -22.54 19.34
CA GLU A 285 -0.15 -23.68 20.06
C GLU A 285 -0.09 -24.93 19.19
N LYS A 286 -1.05 -25.11 18.27
CA LYS A 286 -1.03 -26.21 17.30
C LYS A 286 0.09 -26.06 16.26
N ILE A 287 0.34 -24.86 15.73
CA ILE A 287 1.41 -24.61 14.75
C ILE A 287 2.81 -24.70 15.39
N VAL A 288 2.94 -24.17 16.61
CA VAL A 288 4.18 -24.23 17.42
C VAL A 288 4.39 -25.61 18.05
N GLY A 289 3.32 -26.40 18.12
CA GLY A 289 3.30 -27.71 18.74
C GLY A 289 4.23 -28.73 18.07
N GLU A 290 4.44 -29.83 18.76
CA GLU A 290 5.45 -30.82 18.42
C GLU A 290 5.09 -31.63 17.14
N THR A 291 3.78 -31.75 16.85
CA THR A 291 3.25 -32.37 15.62
C THR A 291 3.25 -31.38 14.45
N PRO A 292 3.92 -31.71 13.33
CA PRO A 292 3.95 -30.85 12.15
C PRO A 292 2.55 -30.66 11.56
N VAL A 293 2.25 -29.42 11.18
CA VAL A 293 0.91 -29.03 10.72
C VAL A 293 0.99 -28.67 9.24
N PRO A 294 0.17 -29.27 8.37
CA PRO A 294 0.13 -28.90 6.96
C PRO A 294 -0.41 -27.47 6.79
N ARG A 295 0.02 -26.79 5.71
CA ARG A 295 -0.33 -25.38 5.47
C ARG A 295 -1.83 -25.16 5.28
N GLU A 296 -2.54 -26.18 4.79
CA GLU A 296 -3.99 -26.21 4.57
C GLU A 296 -4.79 -26.37 5.85
N ASP A 297 -4.14 -26.61 6.99
CA ASP A 297 -4.84 -26.73 8.27
C ASP A 297 -5.50 -25.40 8.67
N ALA A 298 -6.73 -25.50 9.19
CA ALA A 298 -7.51 -24.35 9.65
C ALA A 298 -6.80 -23.51 10.73
N ALA A 299 -5.79 -24.07 11.42
CA ALA A 299 -4.95 -23.35 12.37
C ALA A 299 -4.23 -22.16 11.72
N TYR A 300 -3.67 -22.32 10.52
CA TYR A 300 -3.01 -21.23 9.81
C TYR A 300 -3.99 -20.08 9.50
N HIS A 301 -5.18 -20.41 9.00
CA HIS A 301 -6.22 -19.41 8.74
C HIS A 301 -6.66 -18.71 10.01
N THR A 302 -6.78 -19.43 11.12
CA THR A 302 -7.16 -18.86 12.42
C THR A 302 -6.10 -17.87 12.92
N VAL A 303 -4.81 -18.22 12.83
CA VAL A 303 -3.70 -17.33 13.23
C VAL A 303 -3.61 -16.11 12.30
N LEU A 304 -3.73 -16.29 10.99
CA LEU A 304 -3.67 -15.20 10.01
C LEU A 304 -4.90 -14.28 10.03
N ALA A 305 -6.06 -14.76 10.48
CA ALA A 305 -7.28 -13.96 10.60
C ALA A 305 -7.41 -13.24 11.96
N THR A 306 -6.40 -13.31 12.82
CA THR A 306 -6.46 -12.78 14.19
C THR A 306 -6.34 -11.24 14.19
N PRO A 307 -7.27 -10.50 14.82
CA PRO A 307 -7.25 -9.02 14.85
C PRO A 307 -6.11 -8.42 15.70
N LYS A 308 -5.46 -9.23 16.55
CA LYS A 308 -4.23 -8.88 17.27
C LYS A 308 -3.07 -9.78 16.85
N PRO A 309 -2.36 -9.48 15.76
CA PRO A 309 -1.17 -10.24 15.37
C PRO A 309 -0.07 -10.11 16.45
N LEU A 310 0.87 -11.06 16.52
CA LEU A 310 2.08 -11.02 17.37
C LEU A 310 2.71 -9.60 17.52
N PRO A 311 2.76 -8.78 16.45
CA PRO A 311 3.08 -7.35 16.50
C PRO A 311 2.47 -6.50 17.62
N GLN A 312 1.29 -6.85 18.16
CA GLN A 312 0.56 -6.11 19.19
C GLN A 312 0.82 -6.60 20.62
N LEU A 313 1.65 -7.63 20.81
CA LEU A 313 2.04 -8.14 22.13
C LEU A 313 3.03 -7.22 22.83
N THR A 314 2.88 -7.08 24.16
CA THR A 314 3.79 -6.26 24.99
C THR A 314 5.20 -6.86 25.01
N GLN A 315 6.21 -6.06 25.42
CA GLN A 315 7.59 -6.56 25.51
C GLN A 315 7.65 -7.78 26.44
N ALA A 316 7.01 -7.70 27.61
CA ALA A 316 6.93 -8.79 28.58
C ALA A 316 6.16 -10.03 28.07
N GLN A 317 5.18 -9.88 27.16
CA GLN A 317 4.45 -11.01 26.57
C GLN A 317 5.23 -11.68 25.44
N VAL A 318 5.96 -10.89 24.64
CA VAL A 318 6.92 -11.42 23.68
C VAL A 318 8.05 -12.08 24.42
N GLU A 319 8.62 -11.44 25.45
CA GLU A 319 9.56 -12.04 26.37
C GLU A 319 8.98 -13.31 26.96
N LEU A 320 7.73 -13.39 27.42
CA LEU A 320 7.17 -14.67 27.87
C LEU A 320 7.14 -15.75 26.77
N LEU A 321 6.76 -15.40 25.54
CA LEU A 321 6.85 -16.26 24.36
C LEU A 321 8.29 -16.54 23.92
N THR A 322 9.24 -15.70 24.35
CA THR A 322 10.66 -15.75 24.02
C THR A 322 11.57 -15.99 25.25
N HIS A 323 11.06 -16.41 26.41
CA HIS A 323 11.78 -16.50 27.70
C HIS A 323 11.88 -17.95 28.15
N GLU A 324 10.88 -18.78 27.82
CA GLU A 324 11.15 -20.21 27.56
C GLU A 324 12.21 -20.38 26.43
N TYR A 325 12.48 -19.28 25.71
CA TYR A 325 13.35 -19.17 24.56
C TYR A 325 14.68 -18.43 24.89
N GLY A 326 14.87 -17.98 26.13
CA GLY A 326 15.95 -17.05 26.51
C GLY A 326 16.89 -17.53 27.63
N GLU A 327 16.43 -18.36 28.56
CA GLU A 327 17.24 -18.72 29.74
C GLU A 327 17.71 -20.19 29.72
N THR A 328 18.82 -20.45 29.02
CA THR A 328 19.83 -21.44 29.44
C THR A 328 21.09 -21.27 28.59
N LEU A 329 21.87 -20.21 28.84
CA LEU A 329 23.27 -20.15 28.41
C LEU A 329 24.11 -19.54 29.55
N VAL A 330 24.31 -20.34 30.60
CA VAL A 330 25.46 -20.20 31.51
C VAL A 330 26.31 -21.46 31.35
N TRP A 331 27.55 -21.24 30.92
CA TRP A 331 28.53 -22.22 30.47
C TRP A 331 29.20 -22.99 31.61
N THR A 332 29.26 -24.33 31.50
CA THR A 332 30.36 -25.17 32.01
C THR A 332 30.63 -26.35 31.04
N PRO A 333 31.88 -26.88 30.98
CA PRO A 333 32.50 -27.03 29.65
C PRO A 333 32.52 -28.42 28.98
N ILE A 334 31.93 -29.50 29.52
CA ILE A 334 32.20 -30.87 28.99
C ILE A 334 30.95 -31.75 28.78
N ASP A 335 29.75 -31.35 29.21
CA ASP A 335 28.52 -32.15 29.06
C ASP A 335 27.70 -31.67 27.84
N ALA A 336 27.80 -32.30 26.67
CA ALA A 336 27.06 -33.52 26.29
C ALA A 336 25.93 -33.25 25.26
N LEU A 337 26.37 -32.91 24.04
CA LEU A 337 26.01 -33.59 22.78
C LEU A 337 24.61 -33.52 22.13
N THR A 338 23.53 -33.06 22.75
CA THR A 338 22.21 -33.02 22.04
C THR A 338 21.21 -32.05 22.69
N ALA A 339 21.52 -30.76 22.78
CA ALA A 339 20.44 -29.78 22.93
C ALA A 339 19.63 -29.81 21.62
N GLN A 340 18.47 -30.46 21.65
CA GLN A 340 17.57 -30.67 20.52
C GLN A 340 17.25 -29.33 19.84
N ASN A 341 17.70 -29.15 18.58
CA ASN A 341 17.24 -28.08 17.70
C ASN A 341 15.76 -28.35 17.33
N SER A 342 14.83 -28.03 18.22
CA SER A 342 13.39 -28.21 17.99
C SER A 342 12.66 -26.87 18.08
N LEU A 343 11.45 -26.81 17.50
CA LEU A 343 10.47 -25.74 17.71
C LEU A 343 10.22 -25.42 19.21
N GLN A 344 10.64 -26.30 20.14
CA GLN A 344 10.44 -26.18 21.58
C GLN A 344 11.47 -25.32 22.30
N SER A 345 12.75 -25.29 21.86
CA SER A 345 13.80 -24.51 22.57
C SER A 345 13.47 -23.02 22.58
N GLY A 346 12.69 -22.66 21.57
CA GLY A 346 12.14 -21.38 21.36
C GLY A 346 13.11 -20.29 20.92
N ASN A 347 14.35 -20.27 21.39
CA ASN A 347 15.29 -19.18 21.12
C ASN A 347 15.26 -18.77 19.65
N PHE A 348 14.96 -17.48 19.34
CA PHE A 348 14.86 -17.00 17.97
C PHE A 348 16.09 -17.40 17.14
N ARG A 349 17.28 -17.39 17.76
CA ARG A 349 18.52 -17.84 17.10
C ARG A 349 18.62 -19.35 16.92
N VAL A 350 18.04 -20.16 17.80
CA VAL A 350 17.95 -21.62 17.61
C VAL A 350 16.94 -21.93 16.50
N LEU A 351 15.82 -21.21 16.44
CA LEU A 351 14.87 -21.31 15.34
C LEU A 351 15.51 -20.93 14.01
N LEU A 352 16.32 -19.85 13.97
CA LEU A 352 17.10 -19.48 12.79
C LEU A 352 18.09 -20.59 12.40
N ARG A 353 18.86 -21.14 13.35
CA ARG A 353 19.78 -22.27 13.09
C ARG A 353 19.04 -23.50 12.59
N TYR A 354 17.87 -23.80 13.15
CA TYR A 354 17.02 -24.89 12.71
C TYR A 354 16.61 -24.68 11.25
N VAL A 355 16.07 -23.50 10.89
CA VAL A 355 15.66 -23.20 9.51
C VAL A 355 16.86 -23.28 8.55
N ILE A 356 18.03 -22.74 8.91
CA ILE A 356 19.25 -22.83 8.09
C ILE A 356 19.58 -24.29 7.72
N HIS A 357 19.45 -25.23 8.68
CA HIS A 357 19.75 -26.63 8.44
C HIS A 357 18.59 -27.40 7.79
N ALA A 358 17.36 -27.14 8.22
CA ALA A 358 16.17 -27.88 7.83
C ALA A 358 15.68 -27.51 6.43
N LEU A 359 15.83 -26.25 6.00
CA LEU A 359 15.27 -25.74 4.75
C LEU A 359 15.88 -26.44 3.53
N SER A 360 17.21 -26.36 3.38
CA SER A 360 17.92 -26.99 2.25
C SER A 360 17.79 -28.51 2.27
N PHE A 361 17.74 -29.13 3.47
CA PHE A 361 17.47 -30.56 3.60
C PHE A 361 16.07 -30.92 3.10
N SER A 362 15.04 -30.19 3.56
CA SER A 362 13.64 -30.43 3.20
C SER A 362 13.40 -30.26 1.70
N CYS A 363 13.96 -29.22 1.09
CA CYS A 363 13.90 -29.01 -0.36
C CYS A 363 14.59 -30.14 -1.15
N ARG A 364 15.69 -30.70 -0.65
CA ARG A 364 16.41 -31.80 -1.29
C ARG A 364 15.63 -33.11 -1.21
N VAL A 365 15.10 -33.45 -0.04
CA VAL A 365 14.35 -34.71 0.17
C VAL A 365 12.95 -34.66 -0.43
N ALA A 366 12.41 -33.48 -0.77
CA ALA A 366 11.12 -33.34 -1.43
C ALA A 366 10.99 -34.09 -2.77
N LYS A 367 12.13 -34.39 -3.41
CA LYS A 367 12.18 -35.16 -4.67
C LYS A 367 12.31 -36.68 -4.44
N MET A 368 12.53 -37.11 -3.21
CA MET A 368 12.77 -38.51 -2.85
C MET A 368 11.46 -39.24 -2.49
N THR A 369 11.43 -40.54 -2.73
CA THR A 369 10.47 -41.49 -2.16
C THR A 369 10.83 -41.78 -0.69
N GLU A 370 9.87 -42.29 0.09
CA GLU A 370 10.13 -42.66 1.50
C GLU A 370 11.24 -43.73 1.63
N SER A 371 11.34 -44.64 0.67
CA SER A 371 12.43 -45.61 0.58
C SER A 371 13.79 -44.97 0.29
N GLU A 372 13.82 -43.95 -0.57
CA GLU A 372 15.05 -43.20 -0.86
C GLU A 372 15.47 -42.32 0.30
N LEU A 373 14.52 -41.73 1.04
CA LEU A 373 14.79 -40.99 2.28
C LEU A 373 15.41 -41.92 3.34
N ALA A 374 14.84 -43.11 3.54
CA ALA A 374 15.37 -44.10 4.47
C ALA A 374 16.79 -44.58 4.10
N ALA A 375 17.11 -44.63 2.80
CA ALA A 375 18.45 -44.97 2.33
C ALA A 375 19.44 -43.80 2.44
N TYR A 376 18.99 -42.58 2.10
CA TYR A 376 19.80 -41.37 2.09
C TYR A 376 20.14 -40.87 3.50
N ALA A 377 19.15 -40.90 4.39
CA ALA A 377 19.26 -40.46 5.78
C ALA A 377 18.42 -41.39 6.69
N PRO A 378 18.97 -42.54 7.10
CA PRO A 378 18.23 -43.53 7.90
C PRO A 378 17.66 -42.97 9.21
N GLY A 379 18.37 -42.02 9.83
CA GLY A 379 17.90 -41.32 11.03
C GLY A 379 16.75 -40.34 10.78
N ALA A 380 16.55 -39.88 9.54
CA ALA A 380 15.48 -38.96 9.14
C ALA A 380 14.20 -39.69 8.68
N ALA A 381 14.24 -41.01 8.53
CA ALA A 381 13.08 -41.89 8.36
C ALA A 381 12.74 -42.68 9.65
N GLY A 382 13.51 -42.42 10.72
CA GLY A 382 13.31 -43.03 12.03
C GLY A 382 12.01 -42.60 12.70
N PRO A 383 11.64 -43.25 13.82
CA PRO A 383 10.51 -42.82 14.63
C PRO A 383 10.74 -41.40 15.12
N ASP A 384 9.73 -40.57 14.94
CA ASP A 384 9.76 -39.19 15.35
C ASP A 384 9.96 -39.11 16.86
N PRO A 385 10.91 -38.30 17.34
CA PRO A 385 11.14 -38.17 18.78
C PRO A 385 9.94 -37.62 19.54
N VAL A 386 8.94 -37.04 18.85
CA VAL A 386 7.72 -36.49 19.41
C VAL A 386 6.60 -37.52 19.51
N ASP A 387 6.16 -38.10 18.38
CA ASP A 387 4.95 -38.93 18.32
C ASP A 387 5.24 -40.41 18.04
N GLY A 388 6.52 -40.77 17.90
CA GLY A 388 6.99 -42.12 17.64
C GLY A 388 6.64 -42.66 16.26
N LYS A 389 5.99 -41.87 15.39
CA LYS A 389 5.66 -42.30 14.03
C LYS A 389 6.85 -42.11 13.10
N PRO A 390 7.00 -42.92 12.05
CA PRO A 390 8.07 -42.72 11.08
C PRO A 390 7.97 -41.34 10.44
N GLN A 391 9.09 -40.61 10.44
CA GLN A 391 9.20 -39.32 9.77
C GLN A 391 9.11 -39.50 8.25
N THR A 392 8.18 -38.80 7.62
CA THR A 392 7.99 -38.80 6.16
C THR A 392 8.59 -37.55 5.52
N VAL A 393 8.75 -37.56 4.20
CA VAL A 393 9.14 -36.37 3.43
C VAL A 393 8.23 -35.17 3.75
N ASP A 394 6.92 -35.41 3.83
CA ASP A 394 5.93 -34.36 4.12
C ASP A 394 6.06 -33.83 5.57
N THR A 395 6.47 -34.71 6.51
CA THR A 395 6.73 -34.32 7.90
C THR A 395 7.88 -33.31 7.99
N HIS A 396 8.97 -33.52 7.23
CA HIS A 396 10.10 -32.58 7.17
C HIS A 396 9.72 -31.24 6.53
N LEU A 397 8.93 -31.29 5.45
CA LEU A 397 8.45 -30.10 4.75
C LEU A 397 7.54 -29.23 5.62
N HIS A 398 6.56 -29.84 6.30
CA HIS A 398 5.69 -29.12 7.23
C HIS A 398 6.49 -28.50 8.37
N ARG A 399 7.49 -29.19 8.93
CA ARG A 399 8.34 -28.61 9.99
C ARG A 399 9.13 -27.39 9.52
N ALA A 400 9.75 -27.48 8.35
CA ALA A 400 10.48 -26.36 7.78
C ALA A 400 9.54 -25.17 7.51
N ALA A 401 8.34 -25.41 6.98
CA ALA A 401 7.33 -24.38 6.75
C ALA A 401 6.81 -23.74 8.06
N ASN A 402 6.48 -24.54 9.08
CA ASN A 402 6.07 -24.05 10.41
C ASN A 402 7.16 -23.17 11.03
N ALA A 403 8.42 -23.63 11.01
CA ALA A 403 9.54 -22.89 11.59
C ALA A 403 9.80 -21.57 10.85
N LEU A 404 9.78 -21.59 9.51
CA LEU A 404 9.95 -20.39 8.69
C LEU A 404 8.81 -19.38 8.90
N PHE A 405 7.57 -19.87 9.00
CA PHE A 405 6.41 -19.04 9.35
C PHE A 405 6.60 -18.31 10.67
N LEU A 406 7.09 -19.00 11.71
CA LEU A 406 7.38 -18.37 13.00
C LEU A 406 8.50 -17.33 12.90
N VAL A 407 9.59 -17.64 12.20
CA VAL A 407 10.68 -16.66 11.96
C VAL A 407 10.13 -15.38 11.33
N ARG A 408 9.27 -15.51 10.31
CA ARG A 408 8.63 -14.34 9.67
C ARG A 408 7.78 -13.54 10.65
N GLN A 409 6.96 -14.20 11.48
CA GLN A 409 6.13 -13.51 12.47
C GLN A 409 6.96 -12.73 13.50
N PHE A 410 8.08 -13.30 13.97
CA PHE A 410 9.00 -12.62 14.87
C PHE A 410 9.76 -11.47 14.19
N ALA A 411 10.24 -11.68 12.95
CA ALA A 411 10.92 -10.64 12.19
C ALA A 411 10.01 -9.43 11.97
N MET A 412 8.75 -9.65 11.56
CA MET A 412 7.75 -8.61 11.39
C MET A 412 7.54 -7.80 12.69
N ARG A 413 7.47 -8.49 13.83
CA ARG A 413 7.35 -7.86 15.15
C ARG A 413 8.54 -6.96 15.49
N PHE A 414 9.77 -7.36 15.15
CA PHE A 414 10.98 -6.57 15.39
C PHE A 414 11.06 -5.33 14.48
N VAL A 415 10.59 -5.43 13.24
CA VAL A 415 10.50 -4.28 12.33
C VAL A 415 9.47 -3.25 12.85
N GLU A 416 8.32 -3.70 13.33
CA GLU A 416 7.24 -2.80 13.76
C GLU A 416 7.47 -2.08 15.08
N ARG A 417 8.31 -2.63 15.96
CA ARG A 417 8.74 -1.88 17.13
C ARG A 417 10.00 -1.12 16.78
N THR A 418 9.89 0.18 16.94
CA THR A 418 11.01 1.12 17.07
C THR A 418 11.75 0.79 18.38
N ASP A 419 12.29 -0.41 18.50
CA ASP A 419 13.18 -0.81 19.58
C ASP A 419 14.52 -0.10 19.33
N GLU A 420 15.26 0.24 20.39
CA GLU A 420 16.61 0.83 20.27
C GLU A 420 17.61 -0.11 19.57
N CYS A 421 17.23 -1.38 19.41
CA CYS A 421 18.02 -2.43 18.77
C CYS A 421 17.61 -2.61 17.29
N SER A 422 18.58 -2.59 16.37
CA SER A 422 18.30 -2.81 14.94
C SER A 422 17.84 -4.25 14.65
N LEU A 423 17.04 -4.47 13.59
CA LEU A 423 16.62 -5.82 13.16
C LEU A 423 17.82 -6.79 13.06
N LEU A 424 18.95 -6.32 12.52
CA LEU A 424 20.18 -7.13 12.40
C LEU A 424 20.74 -7.58 13.76
N ALA A 425 20.59 -6.77 14.81
CA ALA A 425 21.06 -7.11 16.14
C ALA A 425 20.22 -8.22 16.82
N HIS A 426 19.00 -8.49 16.35
CA HIS A 426 18.27 -9.70 16.76
C HIS A 426 18.87 -10.98 16.14
N PHE A 427 19.51 -10.86 14.97
CA PHE A 427 20.21 -11.95 14.29
C PHE A 427 21.64 -12.15 14.83
N ASN A 428 22.38 -11.06 15.07
CA ASN A 428 23.79 -11.10 15.47
C ASN A 428 23.96 -10.85 16.98
N HIS A 429 25.00 -11.41 17.62
CA HIS A 429 25.24 -11.16 19.04
C HIS A 429 25.97 -9.83 19.25
N GLN A 430 25.30 -8.82 19.82
CA GLN A 430 26.03 -7.70 20.43
C GLN A 430 26.27 -7.97 21.92
N PRO A 431 27.50 -7.79 22.44
CA PRO A 431 27.73 -7.71 23.87
C PRO A 431 27.14 -6.39 24.39
N THR A 432 26.39 -6.45 25.48
CA THR A 432 25.88 -5.28 26.20
C THR A 432 27.02 -4.33 26.59
N ALA A 433 26.86 -3.04 26.31
CA ALA A 433 27.86 -1.97 26.47
C ALA A 433 28.23 -1.61 27.93
N GLU A 434 28.11 -2.53 28.89
CA GLU A 434 28.45 -2.29 30.30
C GLU A 434 29.84 -2.81 30.70
N SER A 435 30.62 -3.42 29.80
CA SER A 435 31.98 -3.90 30.12
C SER A 435 33.13 -3.14 29.45
N ALA A 436 32.88 -2.07 28.69
CA ALA A 436 33.93 -1.27 28.02
C ALA A 436 34.54 -0.18 28.92
N GLY A 437 34.57 -0.43 30.23
CA GLY A 437 35.09 0.48 31.25
C GLY A 437 36.47 0.07 31.79
N ALA A 438 37.37 -0.48 30.98
CA ALA A 438 38.80 -0.58 31.33
C ALA A 438 39.63 -1.09 30.14
N GLN A 439 40.16 -0.18 29.33
CA GLN A 439 41.60 -0.07 29.03
C GLN A 439 41.82 0.90 27.87
N SER A 440 42.45 2.02 28.23
CA SER A 440 42.97 3.05 27.35
C SER A 440 44.28 2.63 26.66
N ASN A 441 44.47 3.16 25.45
CA ASN A 441 45.75 3.44 24.77
C ASN A 441 46.44 2.29 24.00
N ALA A 442 46.36 2.34 22.67
CA ALA A 442 47.54 2.48 21.80
C ALA A 442 47.18 2.66 20.30
N ALA A 443 47.52 3.84 19.79
CA ALA A 443 48.10 4.18 18.49
C ALA A 443 47.66 3.48 17.19
N ALA A 444 47.25 4.34 16.25
CA ALA A 444 47.26 4.13 14.82
C ALA A 444 48.69 3.90 14.27
N THR A 445 48.86 2.92 13.37
CA THR A 445 49.88 3.00 12.31
C THR A 445 49.49 2.25 11.03
N THR A 446 49.82 2.90 9.93
CA THR A 446 49.67 2.64 8.50
C THR A 446 50.33 1.38 7.91
N ARG A 447 49.67 0.83 6.86
CA ARG A 447 50.15 0.23 5.58
C ARG A 447 51.47 -0.59 5.55
N HIS A 448 51.44 -1.81 4.98
CA HIS A 448 51.97 -2.13 3.63
C HIS A 448 51.97 -3.64 3.27
N SER A 449 51.75 -3.87 1.98
CA SER A 449 51.73 -5.11 1.19
C SER A 449 53.08 -5.87 1.13
N LEU A 450 53.06 -7.21 0.94
CA LEU A 450 53.60 -7.94 -0.24
C LEU A 450 53.75 -9.47 -0.01
N SER A 451 53.22 -10.19 -1.00
CA SER A 451 53.44 -11.57 -1.49
C SER A 451 54.69 -12.38 -1.10
N ILE A 452 54.58 -13.71 -1.08
CA ILE A 452 55.32 -14.67 -1.95
C ILE A 452 54.71 -16.09 -1.84
N GLN A 453 54.67 -16.77 -3.00
CA GLN A 453 54.20 -18.13 -3.28
C GLN A 453 55.18 -19.23 -2.80
N MET A 454 54.68 -20.46 -2.58
CA MET A 454 54.98 -21.69 -3.38
C MET A 454 54.79 -23.01 -2.60
N GLU A 455 54.02 -23.90 -3.24
CA GLU A 455 54.19 -25.36 -3.41
C GLU A 455 54.26 -26.33 -2.21
N ASP A 456 53.14 -27.06 -2.06
CA ASP A 456 52.95 -28.51 -2.17
C ASP A 456 53.81 -29.56 -1.43
N GLU A 457 53.04 -30.53 -0.94
CA GLU A 457 53.28 -31.97 -0.81
C GLU A 457 53.84 -32.61 0.48
N HIS A 458 53.06 -33.63 0.90
CA HIS A 458 53.37 -34.87 1.64
C HIS A 458 53.07 -34.99 3.15
N ALA A 459 52.00 -35.77 3.37
CA ALA A 459 51.90 -36.94 4.26
C ALA A 459 51.94 -36.77 5.79
N ASP A 460 50.73 -36.93 6.35
CA ASP A 460 50.39 -37.82 7.47
C ASP A 460 51.14 -37.64 8.81
N LYS A 461 50.48 -36.97 9.77
CA LYS A 461 50.40 -37.40 11.18
C LYS A 461 49.44 -36.52 11.98
N ARG A 462 48.52 -37.21 12.66
CA ARG A 462 47.67 -36.74 13.75
C ARG A 462 48.35 -35.66 14.61
N ASN A 463 47.70 -34.51 14.76
CA ASN A 463 47.67 -33.81 16.03
C ASN A 463 46.33 -33.09 16.18
N VAL A 464 45.62 -33.51 17.23
CA VAL A 464 44.45 -32.86 17.80
C VAL A 464 44.88 -31.45 18.18
N ASN A 465 44.35 -30.43 17.49
CA ASN A 465 44.39 -29.07 17.98
C ASN A 465 42.98 -28.47 17.94
N VAL A 466 42.51 -28.22 19.14
CA VAL A 466 41.28 -27.54 19.53
C VAL A 466 41.21 -26.20 18.80
N LEU A 467 40.18 -26.04 17.96
CA LEU A 467 39.83 -24.77 17.33
C LEU A 467 39.33 -23.80 18.40
N SER A 468 39.96 -22.63 18.49
CA SER A 468 39.56 -21.49 19.28
C SER A 468 38.22 -20.91 18.77
N PRO A 469 37.24 -20.60 19.65
CA PRO A 469 35.94 -20.10 19.25
C PRO A 469 35.87 -18.57 19.33
N GLU A 470 36.32 -17.84 18.31
CA GLU A 470 36.14 -16.37 18.28
C GLU A 470 35.52 -15.77 17.00
N ASP A 471 35.08 -16.54 15.99
CA ASP A 471 34.52 -15.97 14.74
C ASP A 471 32.99 -16.14 14.51
N SER A 472 32.20 -16.62 15.48
CA SER A 472 30.90 -17.27 15.14
C SER A 472 29.58 -16.48 15.28
N SER A 473 29.58 -15.15 15.47
CA SER A 473 28.33 -14.40 15.76
C SER A 473 27.84 -13.40 14.69
N ASP A 474 28.73 -12.91 13.82
CA ASP A 474 28.37 -11.97 12.75
C ASP A 474 27.82 -12.66 11.48
N GLU A 475 27.95 -13.98 11.38
CA GLU A 475 27.61 -14.76 10.19
C GLU A 475 26.16 -15.30 10.18
N LEU A 476 25.42 -15.22 11.29
CA LEU A 476 24.11 -15.89 11.38
C LEU A 476 23.07 -15.29 10.42
N ALA A 477 23.01 -13.96 10.31
CA ALA A 477 22.15 -13.28 9.35
C ALA A 477 22.50 -13.64 7.89
N ALA A 478 23.79 -13.70 7.58
CA ALA A 478 24.29 -14.06 6.25
C ALA A 478 23.95 -15.50 5.87
N ARG A 479 24.15 -16.44 6.79
CA ARG A 479 23.81 -17.86 6.60
C ARG A 479 22.30 -18.11 6.51
N PHE A 480 21.49 -17.33 7.24
CA PHE A 480 20.04 -17.39 7.13
C PHE A 480 19.57 -16.90 5.76
N LEU A 481 20.07 -15.74 5.33
CA LEU A 481 19.77 -15.20 4.00
C LEU A 481 20.22 -16.15 2.89
N ASP A 482 21.43 -16.71 3.01
CA ASP A 482 21.95 -17.72 2.08
C ASP A 482 20.99 -18.92 1.99
N ALA A 483 20.59 -19.52 3.12
CA ALA A 483 19.67 -20.65 3.12
C ALA A 483 18.33 -20.35 2.41
N LEU A 484 17.76 -19.16 2.60
CA LEU A 484 16.54 -18.73 1.90
C LEU A 484 16.76 -18.65 0.38
N LEU A 485 17.87 -18.05 -0.04
CA LEU A 485 18.20 -17.85 -1.45
C LEU A 485 18.59 -19.16 -2.13
N THR A 486 19.34 -20.03 -1.46
CA THR A 486 19.63 -21.40 -1.90
C THR A 486 18.34 -22.18 -2.11
N ALA A 487 17.40 -22.13 -1.15
CA ALA A 487 16.11 -22.80 -1.28
C ALA A 487 15.33 -22.30 -2.50
N LEU A 488 15.30 -20.99 -2.70
CA LEU A 488 14.63 -20.36 -3.83
C LEU A 488 15.28 -20.74 -5.18
N ILE A 489 16.61 -20.64 -5.29
CA ILE A 489 17.35 -20.76 -6.56
C ILE A 489 17.60 -22.21 -6.95
N GLU A 490 18.10 -23.05 -6.03
CA GLU A 490 18.56 -24.41 -6.36
C GLU A 490 17.43 -25.45 -6.44
N TYR A 491 16.28 -25.19 -5.79
CA TYR A 491 15.22 -26.18 -5.61
C TYR A 491 13.88 -25.69 -6.16
N PRO A 492 13.70 -25.63 -7.50
CA PRO A 492 12.50 -25.04 -8.09
C PRO A 492 11.19 -25.66 -7.58
N PRO A 493 10.13 -24.84 -7.40
CA PRO A 493 8.82 -25.32 -6.99
C PRO A 493 8.22 -26.23 -8.06
N LYS A 494 7.53 -27.31 -7.65
CA LYS A 494 6.73 -28.11 -8.59
C LYS A 494 5.34 -27.49 -8.69
N TYR A 495 4.83 -27.29 -9.91
CA TYR A 495 3.46 -26.82 -10.16
C TYR A 495 2.58 -27.98 -10.65
N ALA A 496 1.42 -28.13 -10.03
CA ALA A 496 0.56 -29.31 -10.17
C ALA A 496 -0.31 -29.26 -11.44
N LEU A 497 -0.17 -30.26 -12.32
CA LEU A 497 -1.31 -30.67 -13.14
C LEU A 497 -1.70 -32.14 -13.00
N LEU A 498 -0.88 -33.01 -12.40
CA LEU A 498 -1.16 -34.46 -12.44
C LEU A 498 -0.80 -35.27 -11.18
N SER A 499 -0.38 -34.65 -10.07
CA SER A 499 -0.04 -35.40 -8.86
C SER A 499 -0.44 -34.62 -7.61
N SER A 500 -1.14 -35.29 -6.71
CA SER A 500 -1.70 -34.78 -5.45
C SER A 500 -0.66 -34.38 -4.39
N ASN A 501 0.60 -34.12 -4.78
CA ASN A 501 1.73 -33.85 -3.88
C ASN A 501 2.52 -32.62 -4.36
N ASN A 502 2.03 -31.42 -4.02
CA ASN A 502 2.64 -30.13 -4.32
C ASN A 502 3.72 -29.74 -3.28
N LYS A 503 4.69 -30.65 -3.08
CA LYS A 503 5.48 -30.75 -1.84
C LYS A 503 6.26 -29.50 -1.40
N THR A 504 6.72 -28.65 -2.33
CA THR A 504 7.57 -27.49 -1.99
C THR A 504 6.93 -26.13 -2.27
N TYR A 505 5.74 -26.07 -2.85
CA TYR A 505 5.12 -24.80 -3.27
C TYR A 505 4.90 -23.86 -2.08
N ASP A 506 4.25 -24.34 -1.01
CA ASP A 506 3.96 -23.51 0.17
C ASP A 506 5.23 -23.08 0.91
N LEU A 507 6.26 -23.92 0.90
CA LEU A 507 7.57 -23.58 1.44
C LEU A 507 8.19 -22.40 0.67
N HIS A 508 8.09 -22.39 -0.66
CA HIS A 508 8.57 -21.28 -1.49
C HIS A 508 7.78 -19.99 -1.27
N VAL A 509 6.45 -20.10 -1.14
CA VAL A 509 5.61 -18.95 -0.77
C VAL A 509 6.09 -18.35 0.55
N GLU A 510 6.38 -19.18 1.54
CA GLU A 510 6.84 -18.71 2.85
C GLU A 510 8.27 -18.13 2.81
N VAL A 511 9.17 -18.67 1.95
CA VAL A 511 10.50 -18.07 1.69
C VAL A 511 10.36 -16.66 1.12
N VAL A 512 9.55 -16.47 0.07
CA VAL A 512 9.33 -15.16 -0.55
C VAL A 512 8.68 -14.18 0.43
N ASN A 513 7.70 -14.65 1.21
CA ASN A 513 7.06 -13.84 2.24
C ASN A 513 8.06 -13.42 3.34
N THR A 514 8.97 -14.30 3.74
CA THR A 514 10.00 -13.99 4.73
C THR A 514 10.96 -12.94 4.19
N LEU A 515 11.40 -13.07 2.93
CA LEU A 515 12.25 -12.07 2.28
C LEU A 515 11.56 -10.69 2.22
N LEU A 516 10.27 -10.61 1.87
CA LEU A 516 9.52 -9.36 1.89
C LEU A 516 9.53 -8.69 3.27
N VAL A 517 9.35 -9.46 4.36
CA VAL A 517 9.42 -8.92 5.73
C VAL A 517 10.83 -8.46 6.10
N LEU A 518 11.88 -9.18 5.69
CA LEU A 518 13.26 -8.76 5.95
C LEU A 518 13.62 -7.44 5.23
N LEU A 519 12.97 -7.15 4.10
CA LEU A 519 13.17 -5.93 3.32
C LEU A 519 12.26 -4.77 3.74
N SER A 520 11.26 -5.00 4.60
CA SER A 520 10.31 -3.97 5.02
C SER A 520 10.81 -2.88 5.99
N PRO A 521 12.03 -2.90 6.59
CA PRO A 521 12.50 -1.78 7.41
C PRO A 521 12.45 -0.41 6.72
N VAL A 522 12.45 -0.35 5.39
CA VAL A 522 12.36 0.89 4.60
C VAL A 522 11.08 1.69 4.89
N VAL A 523 9.98 1.01 5.20
CA VAL A 523 8.68 1.68 5.40
C VAL A 523 8.39 2.03 6.86
N TYR A 524 9.28 1.64 7.79
CA TYR A 524 9.15 1.92 9.23
C TYR A 524 10.23 2.92 9.65
N PRO A 525 9.92 4.22 9.77
CA PRO A 525 10.93 5.22 10.11
C PRO A 525 11.44 5.04 11.54
N ARG A 526 12.78 5.09 11.72
CA ARG A 526 13.41 5.26 13.05
C ARG A 526 13.45 6.72 13.48
N ASP A 527 13.60 7.65 12.52
CA ASP A 527 13.66 9.11 12.74
C ASP A 527 13.18 9.81 11.46
N HIS A 528 12.08 10.58 11.53
CA HIS A 528 11.44 11.23 10.37
C HIS A 528 12.33 12.32 9.71
N SER A 529 13.48 12.63 10.29
CA SER A 529 14.36 13.74 9.90
C SER A 529 15.66 13.32 9.18
N LYS A 530 16.00 12.03 9.16
CA LYS A 530 17.31 11.53 8.65
C LYS A 530 17.14 10.27 7.81
N GLN A 531 16.59 10.38 6.60
CA GLN A 531 16.37 9.22 5.73
C GLN A 531 17.49 8.93 4.70
N ALA A 532 18.57 9.70 4.62
CA ALA A 532 19.49 9.61 3.48
C ALA A 532 20.94 9.16 3.77
N GLY A 533 21.29 8.68 4.96
CA GLY A 533 22.70 8.51 5.33
C GLY A 533 23.34 7.14 5.06
N ASP A 534 22.69 6.05 5.48
CA ASP A 534 23.35 4.73 5.55
C ASP A 534 22.37 3.57 5.36
N LEU A 535 22.37 2.98 4.15
CA LEU A 535 21.56 1.80 3.80
C LEU A 535 21.82 0.62 4.75
N ARG A 536 23.05 0.45 5.25
CA ARG A 536 23.43 -0.65 6.14
C ARG A 536 22.75 -0.54 7.50
N ALA A 537 22.53 0.68 7.99
CA ALA A 537 21.88 0.94 9.26
C ALA A 537 20.34 0.83 9.18
N HIS A 538 19.76 1.19 8.03
CA HIS A 538 18.31 1.25 7.81
C HIS A 538 17.74 -0.07 7.28
N ASN A 539 18.38 -0.68 6.28
CA ASN A 539 17.98 -1.97 5.72
C ASN A 539 19.20 -2.89 5.50
N PRO A 540 19.67 -3.56 6.57
CA PRO A 540 20.88 -4.39 6.52
C PRO A 540 20.75 -5.61 5.59
N PHE A 541 19.55 -6.20 5.46
CA PHE A 541 19.33 -7.33 4.55
C PHE A 541 19.35 -6.90 3.09
N LEU A 542 18.75 -5.74 2.76
CA LEU A 542 18.88 -5.15 1.43
C LEU A 542 20.35 -4.82 1.12
N TYR A 543 21.08 -4.22 2.08
CA TYR A 543 22.51 -3.99 1.93
C TYR A 543 23.28 -5.30 1.66
N MET A 544 23.02 -6.38 2.40
CA MET A 544 23.67 -7.67 2.19
C MET A 544 23.40 -8.26 0.80
N LEU A 545 22.16 -8.15 0.30
CA LEU A 545 21.79 -8.58 -1.06
C LEU A 545 22.50 -7.78 -2.15
N MET A 546 22.68 -6.47 -1.92
CA MET A 546 23.29 -5.53 -2.86
C MET A 546 24.83 -5.57 -2.82
N ALA A 547 25.42 -5.80 -1.64
CA ALA A 547 26.85 -5.71 -1.36
C ALA A 547 27.58 -7.06 -1.28
N SER A 548 26.88 -8.19 -1.40
CA SER A 548 27.52 -9.51 -1.47
C SER A 548 28.49 -9.55 -2.65
N VAL A 549 29.79 -9.66 -2.39
CA VAL A 549 30.85 -9.74 -3.40
C VAL A 549 31.63 -11.04 -3.16
N LEU A 550 31.87 -11.80 -4.22
CA LEU A 550 32.75 -12.97 -4.17
C LEU A 550 34.21 -12.54 -3.96
N PRO A 551 35.10 -13.39 -3.41
CA PRO A 551 36.52 -13.07 -3.20
C PRO A 551 37.28 -12.63 -4.46
N ASP A 552 36.72 -12.88 -5.65
CA ASP A 552 37.25 -12.52 -6.97
C ASP A 552 36.81 -11.12 -7.46
N GLY A 553 36.02 -10.39 -6.68
CA GLY A 553 35.57 -9.03 -7.01
C GLY A 553 34.35 -8.94 -7.95
N LYS A 554 33.65 -10.05 -8.22
CA LYS A 554 32.38 -10.03 -8.97
C LYS A 554 31.18 -9.69 -8.07
N LYS A 555 30.24 -8.89 -8.61
CA LYS A 555 29.00 -8.44 -7.93
C LYS A 555 28.06 -9.62 -7.63
N SER A 556 27.26 -9.49 -6.56
CA SER A 556 26.24 -10.41 -6.01
C SER A 556 25.97 -11.68 -6.81
N TYR A 557 26.54 -12.80 -6.35
CA TYR A 557 26.39 -14.11 -6.98
C TYR A 557 24.94 -14.60 -7.03
N TRP A 558 24.08 -14.13 -6.12
CA TRP A 558 22.66 -14.48 -6.10
C TRP A 558 21.82 -13.72 -7.12
N ALA A 559 22.22 -12.51 -7.53
CA ALA A 559 21.34 -11.60 -8.26
C ALA A 559 20.74 -12.22 -9.53
N SER A 560 21.58 -12.85 -10.34
CA SER A 560 21.18 -13.58 -11.54
C SER A 560 20.20 -14.73 -11.24
N GLY A 561 20.50 -15.56 -10.23
CA GLY A 561 19.64 -16.68 -9.85
C GLY A 561 18.28 -16.23 -9.31
N VAL A 562 18.27 -15.18 -8.48
CA VAL A 562 17.04 -14.60 -7.91
C VAL A 562 16.15 -14.03 -9.00
N VAL A 563 16.69 -13.16 -9.87
CA VAL A 563 15.90 -12.54 -10.95
C VAL A 563 15.31 -13.62 -11.86
N ARG A 564 16.13 -14.60 -12.29
CA ARG A 564 15.66 -15.72 -13.12
C ARG A 564 14.51 -16.47 -12.43
N ARG A 565 14.70 -16.88 -11.18
CA ARG A 565 13.72 -17.72 -10.47
C ARG A 565 12.41 -16.98 -10.18
N LEU A 566 12.47 -15.71 -9.79
CA LEU A 566 11.27 -14.91 -9.51
C LEU A 566 10.43 -14.68 -10.77
N LEU A 567 11.06 -14.44 -11.93
CA LEU A 567 10.36 -14.37 -13.21
C LEU A 567 9.80 -15.73 -13.64
N GLN A 568 10.58 -16.79 -13.48
CA GLN A 568 10.20 -18.15 -13.84
C GLN A 568 9.00 -18.66 -13.03
N ASN A 569 8.85 -18.23 -11.76
CA ASN A 569 7.66 -18.55 -10.95
C ASN A 569 6.36 -18.10 -11.63
N SER A 570 6.36 -16.94 -12.29
CA SER A 570 5.19 -16.43 -13.01
C SER A 570 4.92 -17.17 -14.32
N ILE A 571 5.98 -17.57 -15.04
CA ILE A 571 5.88 -18.34 -16.28
C ILE A 571 5.32 -19.75 -16.01
N GLU A 572 5.91 -20.48 -15.07
CA GLU A 572 5.56 -21.88 -14.77
C GLU A 572 4.11 -22.01 -14.27
N GLN A 573 3.60 -20.99 -13.56
CA GLN A 573 2.21 -20.96 -13.16
C GLN A 573 1.24 -20.95 -14.36
N ILE A 574 1.53 -20.15 -15.40
CA ILE A 574 0.68 -20.06 -16.59
C ILE A 574 0.69 -21.37 -17.38
N GLN A 575 1.84 -22.03 -17.46
CA GLN A 575 1.96 -23.35 -18.09
C GLN A 575 1.15 -24.40 -17.31
N ALA A 576 1.09 -24.28 -15.98
CA ALA A 576 0.32 -25.18 -15.12
C ALA A 576 -1.21 -24.94 -15.14
N THR A 577 -1.71 -23.78 -15.59
CA THR A 577 -3.16 -23.55 -15.69
C THR A 577 -3.74 -23.93 -17.07
N GLY A 578 -2.89 -24.22 -18.06
CA GLY A 578 -3.29 -24.69 -19.39
C GLY A 578 -4.04 -23.65 -20.24
N SER A 579 -4.15 -23.89 -21.56
CA SER A 579 -4.80 -22.99 -22.55
C SER A 579 -6.32 -23.22 -22.71
N SER A 580 -6.95 -24.01 -21.84
CA SER A 580 -8.39 -24.33 -21.92
C SER A 580 -9.25 -23.22 -21.32
N SER A 581 -9.39 -22.09 -22.04
CA SER A 581 -10.26 -20.97 -21.64
C SER A 581 -11.77 -21.20 -21.85
N ALA A 582 -12.22 -22.40 -22.21
CA ALA A 582 -13.54 -22.57 -22.83
C ALA A 582 -14.66 -23.17 -21.96
N SER A 583 -14.47 -23.57 -20.70
CA SER A 583 -15.54 -24.35 -20.01
C SER A 583 -15.78 -24.11 -18.52
N ASN A 584 -15.59 -22.89 -18.03
CA ASN A 584 -16.12 -22.52 -16.71
C ASN A 584 -17.37 -21.65 -16.85
N THR A 585 -18.53 -22.32 -16.93
CA THR A 585 -19.86 -21.70 -16.91
C THR A 585 -20.04 -20.76 -15.72
N ALA A 586 -19.34 -20.98 -14.61
CA ALA A 586 -19.31 -20.09 -13.44
C ALA A 586 -18.58 -18.75 -13.69
N VAL A 587 -17.50 -18.74 -14.48
CA VAL A 587 -16.73 -17.53 -14.85
C VAL A 587 -17.52 -16.66 -15.83
N ILE A 588 -18.23 -17.28 -16.78
CA ILE A 588 -19.16 -16.58 -17.68
C ILE A 588 -20.37 -16.03 -16.90
N THR A 589 -20.84 -16.75 -15.87
CA THR A 589 -21.96 -16.31 -15.03
C THR A 589 -21.56 -15.19 -14.07
N LEU A 590 -20.32 -15.19 -13.56
CA LEU A 590 -19.75 -14.12 -12.73
C LEU A 590 -19.36 -12.88 -13.56
N ARG A 591 -18.85 -13.06 -14.79
CA ARG A 591 -18.65 -11.96 -15.76
C ARG A 591 -19.99 -11.33 -16.14
N LYS A 592 -21.01 -12.13 -16.44
CA LYS A 592 -22.39 -11.66 -16.66
C LYS A 592 -23.02 -11.03 -15.41
N ALA A 593 -22.68 -11.48 -14.20
CA ALA A 593 -23.14 -10.83 -12.96
C ALA A 593 -22.45 -9.47 -12.74
N ARG A 594 -21.17 -9.35 -13.12
CA ARG A 594 -20.41 -8.09 -13.08
C ARG A 594 -20.90 -7.10 -14.13
N GLU A 595 -21.20 -7.56 -15.35
CA GLU A 595 -21.83 -6.77 -16.41
C GLU A 595 -23.28 -6.38 -16.06
N MET A 596 -24.09 -7.30 -15.51
CA MET A 596 -25.45 -6.98 -15.04
C MET A 596 -25.46 -6.02 -13.85
N SER A 597 -24.47 -6.06 -12.94
CA SER A 597 -24.36 -5.07 -11.86
C SER A 597 -23.86 -3.70 -12.36
N LEU A 598 -22.99 -3.65 -13.36
CA LEU A 598 -22.57 -2.38 -13.98
C LEU A 598 -23.70 -1.76 -14.82
N ILE A 599 -24.47 -2.57 -15.55
CA ILE A 599 -25.64 -2.14 -16.33
C ILE A 599 -26.83 -1.77 -15.41
N ALA A 600 -27.00 -2.46 -14.27
CA ALA A 600 -28.00 -2.08 -13.26
C ALA A 600 -27.64 -0.77 -12.54
N MET A 601 -26.36 -0.43 -12.43
CA MET A 601 -25.91 0.88 -11.92
C MET A 601 -25.93 1.98 -12.99
N SER A 602 -25.81 1.66 -14.28
CA SER A 602 -25.98 2.62 -15.38
C SER A 602 -27.44 2.89 -15.71
N GLY A 603 -28.35 1.94 -15.50
CA GLY A 603 -29.80 2.11 -15.71
C GLY A 603 -30.47 3.07 -14.72
N THR A 604 -29.84 3.38 -13.59
CA THR A 604 -30.32 4.37 -12.62
C THR A 604 -29.77 5.78 -12.83
N SER A 605 -28.86 6.01 -13.79
CA SER A 605 -28.23 7.32 -14.01
C SER A 605 -28.74 8.10 -15.22
N ASP A 606 -29.63 7.55 -16.04
CA ASP A 606 -30.06 8.18 -17.31
C ASP A 606 -31.23 9.17 -17.20
N GLN A 607 -31.71 9.51 -16.00
CA GLN A 607 -32.81 10.49 -15.83
C GLN A 607 -32.46 11.77 -15.05
N ALA A 608 -31.19 12.00 -14.71
CA ALA A 608 -30.77 13.25 -14.06
C ALA A 608 -29.63 13.90 -14.84
N TYR A 609 -29.92 14.29 -16.09
CA TYR A 609 -29.06 15.18 -16.86
C TYR A 609 -29.69 16.57 -16.90
N GLU A 610 -28.89 17.56 -16.47
CA GLU A 610 -29.05 19.02 -16.51
C GLU A 610 -29.11 19.69 -15.12
N GLN A 611 -27.95 19.86 -14.46
CA GLN A 611 -27.47 21.16 -13.95
C GLN A 611 -26.16 21.03 -13.14
N GLU A 612 -25.21 21.89 -13.51
CA GLU A 612 -24.19 22.55 -12.66
C GLU A 612 -22.80 21.95 -12.36
N GLN A 613 -21.90 22.91 -12.10
CA GLN A 613 -20.44 22.91 -12.17
C GLN A 613 -19.75 22.40 -10.88
N PHE A 614 -18.58 21.76 -11.08
CA PHE A 614 -17.39 21.69 -10.22
C PHE A 614 -17.48 21.78 -8.68
N SER A 615 -17.03 20.70 -8.01
CA SER A 615 -16.06 20.78 -6.90
C SER A 615 -15.26 19.47 -6.80
N TYR A 616 -13.93 19.56 -6.76
CA TYR A 616 -13.04 18.49 -6.31
C TYR A 616 -12.63 18.84 -4.87
N PHE A 617 -12.66 17.83 -3.99
CA PHE A 617 -12.51 17.85 -2.53
C PHE A 617 -13.70 18.38 -1.73
N THR A 618 -14.65 17.49 -1.46
CA THR A 618 -14.94 16.96 -0.11
C THR A 618 -15.96 15.82 -0.24
N LEU A 619 -15.78 14.78 0.57
CA LEU A 619 -16.58 13.57 0.57
C LEU A 619 -17.88 13.80 1.38
N GLU A 620 -18.74 14.71 0.93
CA GLU A 620 -20.08 14.90 1.47
C GLU A 620 -21.14 14.98 0.37
N GLY A 621 -22.12 14.06 0.44
CA GLY A 621 -23.45 14.25 -0.15
C GLY A 621 -23.77 13.53 -1.47
N VAL A 622 -24.16 12.24 -1.41
CA VAL A 622 -25.45 11.73 -1.98
C VAL A 622 -25.89 10.52 -1.15
N GLY A 623 -27.15 10.53 -0.70
CA GLY A 623 -27.68 9.66 0.34
C GLY A 623 -28.24 8.31 -0.10
N SER A 624 -27.94 7.28 0.71
CA SER A 624 -28.93 6.42 1.35
C SER A 624 -28.26 5.66 2.49
N ILE A 625 -28.80 5.78 3.71
CA ILE A 625 -28.24 5.26 4.96
C ILE A 625 -28.18 3.71 4.97
N ALA A 626 -29.03 3.04 4.19
CA ALA A 626 -29.00 1.58 4.06
C ALA A 626 -27.79 1.09 3.27
N VAL A 627 -27.32 1.84 2.27
CA VAL A 627 -26.18 1.47 1.42
C VAL A 627 -24.86 1.73 2.17
N ARG A 628 -24.78 2.81 2.96
CA ARG A 628 -23.63 3.08 3.85
C ARG A 628 -23.44 2.01 4.94
N ALA A 629 -24.53 1.52 5.54
CA ALA A 629 -24.46 0.49 6.58
C ALA A 629 -24.07 -0.90 6.03
N VAL A 630 -24.57 -1.25 4.84
CA VAL A 630 -24.24 -2.51 4.16
C VAL A 630 -22.79 -2.49 3.64
N LEU A 631 -22.32 -1.38 3.08
CA LEU A 631 -20.93 -1.26 2.63
C LEU A 631 -19.95 -1.20 3.82
N ALA A 632 -20.24 -0.45 4.89
CA ALA A 632 -19.36 -0.39 6.06
C ALA A 632 -19.23 -1.73 6.82
N SER A 633 -20.26 -2.58 6.78
CA SER A 633 -20.22 -3.92 7.40
C SER A 633 -19.54 -4.98 6.55
N ILE A 634 -19.33 -4.72 5.25
CA ILE A 634 -18.63 -5.63 4.32
C ILE A 634 -17.14 -5.29 4.23
N PHE A 635 -16.71 -4.06 4.55
CA PHE A 635 -15.33 -3.59 4.36
C PHE A 635 -14.39 -3.69 5.57
N ARG A 636 -14.81 -4.28 6.70
CA ARG A 636 -13.89 -4.65 7.81
C ARG A 636 -13.41 -6.10 7.81
N PHE A 637 -13.84 -6.86 6.81
CA PHE A 637 -13.13 -8.05 6.37
C PHE A 637 -12.39 -7.67 5.09
N PRO A 638 -11.11 -8.06 4.88
CA PRO A 638 -10.49 -7.77 3.61
C PRO A 638 -11.19 -8.66 2.57
N TRP A 639 -12.13 -8.09 1.82
CA TRP A 639 -12.71 -8.75 0.67
C TRP A 639 -11.62 -9.14 -0.33
N SER A 640 -10.45 -8.48 -0.29
CA SER A 640 -9.20 -8.90 -0.94
C SER A 640 -8.64 -10.23 -0.43
N PHE A 641 -8.70 -10.54 0.86
CA PHE A 641 -8.22 -11.78 1.46
C PHE A 641 -9.16 -12.97 1.17
N ILE A 642 -10.47 -12.77 1.33
CA ILE A 642 -11.46 -13.78 0.91
C ILE A 642 -11.37 -13.95 -0.60
N ARG A 643 -11.35 -12.90 -1.42
CA ARG A 643 -11.21 -13.02 -2.88
C ARG A 643 -9.88 -13.69 -3.29
N TYR A 644 -8.74 -13.32 -2.69
CA TYR A 644 -7.45 -13.97 -2.96
C TYR A 644 -7.43 -15.48 -2.65
N PHE A 645 -8.13 -15.95 -1.60
CA PHE A 645 -8.20 -17.37 -1.24
C PHE A 645 -9.46 -18.12 -1.71
N THR A 646 -10.55 -17.42 -2.06
CA THR A 646 -11.86 -18.00 -2.44
C THR A 646 -12.24 -17.75 -3.90
N THR A 647 -11.63 -16.78 -4.60
CA THR A 647 -11.66 -16.76 -6.06
C THR A 647 -10.45 -17.50 -6.57
N ARG A 648 -10.59 -18.81 -6.73
CA ARG A 648 -9.93 -19.53 -7.83
C ARG A 648 -10.49 -18.97 -9.15
N GLU A 649 -10.17 -17.71 -9.45
CA GLU A 649 -10.03 -17.30 -10.84
C GLU A 649 -8.82 -18.09 -11.37
N ASP A 650 -8.92 -18.60 -12.59
CA ASP A 650 -7.95 -19.52 -13.20
C ASP A 650 -6.52 -18.91 -13.42
N THR A 651 -6.14 -17.85 -12.69
CA THR A 651 -4.95 -17.00 -12.89
C THR A 651 -4.18 -16.53 -11.65
N ALA A 652 -4.68 -16.70 -10.40
CA ALA A 652 -4.00 -16.18 -9.20
C ALA A 652 -3.12 -17.24 -8.50
N SER A 653 -1.84 -16.93 -8.25
CA SER A 653 -0.88 -17.78 -7.54
C SER A 653 -0.11 -16.94 -6.53
N PRO A 654 -0.24 -17.26 -5.22
CA PRO A 654 0.55 -16.58 -4.21
C PRO A 654 2.04 -16.55 -4.48
N LEU A 655 2.60 -17.62 -5.04
CA LEU A 655 4.03 -17.63 -5.30
C LEU A 655 4.42 -16.64 -6.42
N ALA A 656 3.67 -16.60 -7.51
CA ALA A 656 3.96 -15.69 -8.63
C ALA A 656 3.74 -14.22 -8.24
N ASP A 657 2.59 -13.93 -7.60
CA ASP A 657 2.23 -12.57 -7.20
C ASP A 657 3.27 -11.99 -6.23
N ARG A 658 3.65 -12.76 -5.20
CA ARG A 658 4.66 -12.35 -4.20
C ARG A 658 6.06 -12.28 -4.81
N SER A 659 6.36 -13.11 -5.80
CA SER A 659 7.64 -13.06 -6.53
C SER A 659 7.79 -11.79 -7.34
N ILE A 660 6.73 -11.33 -8.02
CA ILE A 660 6.72 -10.06 -8.76
C ILE A 660 6.94 -8.90 -7.79
N LEU A 661 6.25 -8.87 -6.65
CA LEU A 661 6.41 -7.82 -5.64
C LEU A 661 7.84 -7.78 -5.06
N LEU A 662 8.39 -8.93 -4.70
CA LEU A 662 9.78 -9.03 -4.22
C LEU A 662 10.78 -8.56 -5.28
N LEU A 663 10.58 -8.97 -6.53
CA LEU A 663 11.44 -8.56 -7.64
C LEU A 663 11.37 -7.05 -7.87
N LEU A 664 10.19 -6.45 -7.82
CA LEU A 664 10.03 -4.99 -7.95
C LEU A 664 10.77 -4.23 -6.84
N VAL A 665 10.71 -4.69 -5.58
CA VAL A 665 11.50 -4.09 -4.48
C VAL A 665 12.99 -4.14 -4.79
N LEU A 666 13.50 -5.30 -5.22
CA LEU A 666 14.92 -5.49 -5.52
C LEU A 666 15.38 -4.65 -6.72
N LEU A 667 14.55 -4.51 -7.76
CA LEU A 667 14.90 -3.78 -8.97
C LEU A 667 14.81 -2.26 -8.84
N GLN A 668 13.92 -1.75 -7.97
CA GLN A 668 13.65 -0.32 -7.84
C GLN A 668 14.33 0.34 -6.63
N SER A 669 14.92 -0.45 -5.73
CA SER A 669 15.69 0.11 -4.60
C SER A 669 17.13 0.45 -5.03
N CYS A 670 17.67 1.54 -4.48
CA CYS A 670 19.09 1.93 -4.58
C CYS A 670 19.59 2.05 -6.03
N ARG A 671 18.89 2.86 -6.83
CA ARG A 671 19.19 3.17 -8.23
C ARG A 671 20.31 4.21 -8.37
N ASP A 672 20.49 5.07 -7.37
CA ASP A 672 21.38 6.23 -7.41
C ASP A 672 22.88 5.89 -7.36
N SER A 673 23.67 6.75 -8.01
CA SER A 673 25.14 6.73 -7.98
C SER A 673 25.75 7.14 -6.63
N ASP A 674 24.97 7.83 -5.78
CA ASP A 674 25.38 8.27 -4.44
C ASP A 674 25.09 7.22 -3.34
N SER A 675 24.51 6.07 -3.72
CA SER A 675 24.32 4.91 -2.85
C SER A 675 25.66 4.29 -2.41
N PRO A 676 25.77 3.71 -1.20
CA PRO A 676 26.98 2.98 -0.77
C PRO A 676 27.32 1.76 -1.64
N VAL A 677 26.43 1.37 -2.56
CA VAL A 677 26.65 0.31 -3.56
C VAL A 677 26.74 0.95 -4.94
N THR A 678 27.85 0.72 -5.65
CA THR A 678 28.19 1.36 -6.93
C THR A 678 27.18 1.14 -8.08
N SER A 679 26.30 0.12 -8.00
CA SER A 679 25.20 -0.13 -8.94
C SER A 679 24.29 -1.24 -8.42
N ASN A 680 22.99 -1.19 -8.71
CA ASN A 680 22.05 -2.29 -8.40
C ASN A 680 22.36 -3.58 -9.21
N PRO A 681 22.81 -4.69 -8.57
CA PRO A 681 23.16 -5.94 -9.26
C PRO A 681 21.94 -6.68 -9.84
N PHE A 682 20.74 -6.51 -9.29
CA PHE A 682 19.52 -7.15 -9.80
C PHE A 682 19.08 -6.53 -11.12
N ARG A 683 19.23 -5.20 -11.28
CA ARG A 683 19.02 -4.55 -12.59
C ARG A 683 20.06 -5.00 -13.61
N GLY A 684 21.32 -5.17 -13.18
CA GLY A 684 22.38 -5.76 -14.02
C GLY A 684 22.03 -7.17 -14.50
N ALA A 685 21.54 -8.02 -13.59
CA ALA A 685 21.06 -9.36 -13.93
C ALA A 685 19.88 -9.35 -14.89
N LEU A 686 18.89 -8.45 -14.69
CA LEU A 686 17.74 -8.30 -15.58
C LEU A 686 18.15 -7.85 -17.00
N CYS A 687 19.09 -6.92 -17.10
CA CYS A 687 19.64 -6.45 -18.37
C CYS A 687 20.41 -7.57 -19.11
N GLY A 688 21.05 -8.50 -18.36
CA GLY A 688 21.77 -9.64 -18.91
C GLY A 688 20.92 -10.83 -19.35
N ILE A 689 19.59 -10.78 -19.19
CA ILE A 689 18.69 -11.83 -19.71
C ILE A 689 18.66 -11.74 -21.24
N THR A 690 18.75 -12.89 -21.89
CA THR A 690 18.66 -13.07 -23.34
C THR A 690 17.51 -14.01 -23.71
N ASP A 691 16.96 -13.86 -24.92
CA ASP A 691 15.91 -14.75 -25.40
C ASP A 691 16.45 -16.18 -25.61
N GLY A 692 15.70 -17.17 -25.13
CA GLY A 692 16.08 -18.59 -25.18
C GLY A 692 15.78 -19.28 -26.52
N ALA A 693 15.26 -18.55 -27.52
CA ALA A 693 14.91 -19.10 -28.82
C ALA A 693 16.11 -19.42 -29.73
N ASP A 694 17.32 -18.95 -29.39
CA ASP A 694 18.52 -19.05 -30.24
C ASP A 694 19.39 -20.32 -30.02
N THR A 695 18.97 -21.27 -29.18
CA THR A 695 19.79 -22.43 -28.76
C THR A 695 19.21 -23.79 -29.11
N ASP A 696 18.58 -23.95 -30.28
CA ASP A 696 18.35 -25.29 -30.86
C ASP A 696 19.60 -25.79 -31.61
N SER A 697 20.63 -26.24 -30.87
CA SER A 697 21.56 -27.28 -31.38
C SER A 697 22.31 -28.02 -30.26
N HIS A 698 21.97 -29.30 -30.13
CA HIS A 698 22.69 -30.42 -29.54
C HIS A 698 22.70 -30.67 -28.01
N ASP A 699 22.02 -31.78 -27.71
CA ASP A 699 22.27 -32.82 -26.72
C ASP A 699 21.93 -32.55 -25.23
N ALA A 700 20.75 -33.05 -24.87
CA ALA A 700 20.28 -33.25 -23.53
C ALA A 700 20.90 -34.52 -22.90
N GLU A 701 21.70 -34.35 -21.85
CA GLU A 701 21.79 -35.31 -20.75
C GLU A 701 21.78 -34.56 -19.41
N ILE A 702 21.03 -35.11 -18.46
CA ILE A 702 20.82 -34.57 -17.12
C ILE A 702 22.09 -34.82 -16.30
N GLU A 703 22.94 -33.81 -16.14
CA GLU A 703 24.08 -33.83 -15.19
C GLU A 703 23.85 -32.90 -13.98
N ASP A 704 24.38 -33.35 -12.84
CA ASP A 704 24.19 -32.84 -11.48
C ASP A 704 24.72 -31.40 -11.30
N PRO A 705 23.90 -30.43 -10.82
CA PRO A 705 24.30 -29.03 -10.61
C PRO A 705 25.49 -28.83 -9.66
N ARG A 706 25.83 -29.84 -8.85
CA ARG A 706 26.97 -29.77 -7.91
C ARG A 706 28.34 -30.00 -8.55
N ALA A 707 28.43 -30.66 -9.70
CA ALA A 707 29.71 -30.95 -10.34
C ALA A 707 30.33 -29.69 -10.98
N HIS A 708 29.50 -28.75 -11.44
CA HIS A 708 29.96 -27.52 -12.11
C HIS A 708 30.47 -26.42 -11.16
N LEU A 709 30.03 -26.39 -9.90
CA LEU A 709 30.41 -25.35 -8.94
C LEU A 709 31.73 -25.63 -8.20
N ILE A 710 32.20 -26.88 -8.18
CA ILE A 710 33.41 -27.29 -7.43
C ILE A 710 34.64 -27.44 -8.35
N GLN A 711 34.45 -27.50 -9.68
CA GLN A 711 35.53 -27.75 -10.65
C GLN A 711 36.06 -26.50 -11.38
N GLN A 712 35.83 -25.28 -10.87
CA GLN A 712 36.34 -24.03 -11.46
C GLN A 712 37.37 -23.31 -10.57
N SER A 713 38.41 -24.02 -10.16
CA SER A 713 39.64 -23.42 -9.60
C SER A 713 40.73 -23.21 -10.67
N GLY A 714 40.37 -23.01 -11.94
CA GLY A 714 41.34 -22.82 -13.01
C GLY A 714 40.75 -22.25 -14.31
N ALA A 715 41.03 -20.95 -14.53
CA ALA A 715 41.11 -20.24 -15.81
C ALA A 715 39.89 -20.15 -16.78
N THR A 716 39.63 -18.90 -17.18
CA THR A 716 38.95 -18.39 -18.39
C THR A 716 37.40 -18.47 -18.52
N SER A 717 36.79 -17.32 -18.23
CA SER A 717 35.61 -16.69 -18.89
C SER A 717 34.61 -17.58 -19.65
N SER A 718 33.49 -17.91 -19.00
CA SER A 718 32.16 -17.77 -19.62
C SER A 718 31.17 -17.39 -18.51
N ALA A 719 30.53 -16.22 -18.64
CA ALA A 719 29.38 -15.89 -17.80
C ALA A 719 28.23 -16.75 -18.31
N GLU A 720 27.65 -17.61 -17.47
CA GLU A 720 26.46 -18.38 -17.82
C GLU A 720 25.38 -17.44 -18.38
N LYS A 721 24.96 -17.68 -19.62
CA LYS A 721 23.96 -16.87 -20.34
C LYS A 721 22.60 -17.05 -19.67
N LEU A 722 21.95 -15.95 -19.29
CA LEU A 722 20.64 -15.99 -18.64
C LEU A 722 19.52 -16.13 -19.67
N GLU A 723 19.17 -17.37 -20.04
CA GLU A 723 18.13 -17.61 -21.06
C GLU A 723 16.72 -17.71 -20.46
N LEU A 724 15.80 -16.89 -20.96
CA LEU A 724 14.35 -16.94 -20.70
C LEU A 724 13.60 -16.56 -21.98
N LEU A 725 12.51 -17.27 -22.28
CA LEU A 725 11.67 -16.96 -23.44
C LEU A 725 10.89 -15.66 -23.22
N TYR A 726 11.17 -14.63 -24.03
CA TYR A 726 10.50 -13.33 -23.91
C TYR A 726 9.00 -13.42 -24.18
N SER A 727 8.59 -14.25 -25.14
CA SER A 727 7.18 -14.49 -25.47
C SER A 727 6.35 -14.95 -24.26
N ASN A 728 6.92 -15.82 -23.41
CA ASN A 728 6.27 -16.25 -22.17
C ASN A 728 6.11 -15.10 -21.18
N LEU A 729 7.11 -14.21 -21.06
CA LEU A 729 7.02 -13.04 -20.17
C LEU A 729 5.96 -12.05 -20.65
N PHE A 730 5.85 -11.81 -21.96
CA PHE A 730 4.82 -10.95 -22.52
C PHE A 730 3.43 -11.57 -22.39
N GLU A 731 3.30 -12.89 -22.55
CA GLU A 731 2.04 -13.59 -22.27
C GLU A 731 1.62 -13.45 -20.81
N VAL A 732 2.57 -13.58 -19.86
CA VAL A 732 2.31 -13.34 -18.42
C VAL A 732 1.79 -11.92 -18.21
N CYS A 733 2.51 -10.91 -18.72
CA CYS A 733 2.14 -9.51 -18.53
C CYS A 733 0.77 -9.20 -19.15
N GLY A 734 0.46 -9.74 -20.33
CA GLY A 734 -0.82 -9.59 -21.01
C GLY A 734 -1.98 -10.22 -20.24
N ARG A 735 -1.84 -11.47 -19.77
CA ARG A 735 -2.88 -12.14 -18.95
C ARG A 735 -3.10 -11.43 -17.61
N HIS A 736 -2.06 -10.81 -17.06
CA HIS A 736 -2.12 -10.06 -15.81
C HIS A 736 -2.30 -8.55 -16.00
N ALA A 737 -2.67 -8.07 -17.19
CA ALA A 737 -2.94 -6.65 -17.46
C ALA A 737 -3.99 -5.97 -16.55
N PRO A 738 -4.94 -6.68 -15.91
CA PRO A 738 -5.81 -6.04 -14.91
C PRO A 738 -5.09 -5.68 -13.59
N TYR A 739 -3.90 -6.25 -13.32
CA TYR A 739 -3.18 -6.09 -12.06
C TYR A 739 -2.08 -5.02 -12.16
N GLU A 740 -2.05 -4.12 -11.18
CA GLU A 740 -1.14 -2.98 -11.13
C GLU A 740 0.35 -3.37 -11.16
N ALA A 741 0.74 -4.40 -10.40
CA ALA A 741 2.11 -4.91 -10.36
C ALA A 741 2.62 -5.41 -11.73
N SER A 742 1.72 -5.89 -12.60
CA SER A 742 2.07 -6.30 -13.98
C SER A 742 2.57 -5.12 -14.81
N HIS A 743 1.94 -3.95 -14.70
CA HIS A 743 2.35 -2.75 -15.44
C HIS A 743 3.72 -2.25 -15.00
N LEU A 744 3.99 -2.23 -13.70
CA LEU A 744 5.30 -1.89 -13.14
C LEU A 744 6.38 -2.87 -13.58
N MET A 745 6.05 -4.18 -13.56
CA MET A 745 6.96 -5.21 -14.04
C MET A 745 7.27 -5.00 -15.52
N LEU A 746 6.25 -4.87 -16.37
CA LEU A 746 6.41 -4.67 -17.80
C LEU A 746 7.21 -3.41 -18.12
N TYR A 747 6.91 -2.29 -17.46
CA TYR A 747 7.72 -1.07 -17.56
C TYR A 747 9.19 -1.35 -17.21
N THR A 748 9.43 -2.00 -16.07
CA THR A 748 10.79 -2.30 -15.60
C THR A 748 11.52 -3.23 -16.55
N LEU A 749 10.85 -4.26 -17.10
CA LEU A 749 11.40 -5.19 -18.08
C LEU A 749 11.85 -4.47 -19.34
N LEU A 750 10.95 -3.69 -19.96
CA LEU A 750 11.20 -3.00 -21.23
C LEU A 750 12.26 -1.89 -21.08
N TYR A 751 12.25 -1.16 -19.95
CA TYR A 751 13.18 -0.08 -19.71
C TYR A 751 14.57 -0.59 -19.28
N SER A 752 14.66 -1.70 -18.55
CA SER A 752 15.94 -2.23 -18.06
C SER A 752 16.67 -3.11 -19.07
N ASN A 753 15.96 -3.74 -20.01
CA ASN A 753 16.53 -4.65 -20.98
C ASN A 753 16.17 -4.21 -22.42
N PRO A 754 17.08 -3.51 -23.12
CA PRO A 754 16.84 -3.04 -24.49
C PRO A 754 16.56 -4.16 -25.50
N MET A 755 17.20 -5.33 -25.34
CA MET A 755 16.99 -6.48 -26.23
C MET A 755 15.55 -7.01 -26.12
N MET A 756 14.98 -6.99 -24.92
CA MET A 756 13.59 -7.36 -24.68
C MET A 756 12.63 -6.35 -25.33
N LEU A 757 12.93 -5.06 -25.26
CA LEU A 757 12.15 -4.03 -25.96
C LEU A 757 12.24 -4.21 -27.49
N ASP A 758 13.43 -4.40 -28.04
CA ASP A 758 13.62 -4.60 -29.49
C ASP A 758 12.87 -5.83 -30.00
N THR A 759 12.86 -6.91 -29.20
CA THR A 759 12.10 -8.12 -29.51
C THR A 759 10.60 -7.85 -29.43
N ALA A 760 10.13 -7.17 -28.38
CA ALA A 760 8.71 -6.82 -28.22
C ALA A 760 8.23 -5.95 -29.39
N VAL A 761 8.98 -4.91 -29.76
CA VAL A 761 8.63 -3.99 -30.86
C VAL A 761 8.60 -4.71 -32.22
N SER A 762 9.40 -5.76 -32.39
CA SER A 762 9.52 -6.54 -33.62
C SER A 762 8.60 -7.77 -33.70
N ASP A 763 7.96 -8.16 -32.59
CA ASP A 763 7.12 -9.36 -32.52
C ASP A 763 5.76 -9.14 -33.21
N VAL A 764 5.33 -10.15 -33.97
CA VAL A 764 4.08 -10.15 -34.74
C VAL A 764 2.89 -10.48 -33.84
N ASP A 765 3.09 -11.22 -32.74
CA ASP A 765 2.04 -11.66 -31.82
C ASP A 765 1.77 -10.67 -30.66
N MET A 766 2.25 -9.43 -30.80
CA MET A 766 2.15 -8.37 -29.78
C MET A 766 0.73 -7.97 -29.39
N GLU A 767 -0.26 -8.31 -30.21
CA GLU A 767 -1.68 -8.12 -29.87
C GLU A 767 -2.05 -8.83 -28.56
N ARG A 768 -1.42 -9.97 -28.23
CA ARG A 768 -1.66 -10.70 -26.97
C ARG A 768 -1.23 -9.90 -25.74
N LEU A 769 -0.24 -9.03 -25.87
CA LEU A 769 0.22 -8.14 -24.82
C LEU A 769 -0.56 -6.82 -24.83
N LEU A 770 -0.69 -6.18 -26.00
CA LEU A 770 -1.20 -4.83 -26.11
C LEU A 770 -2.73 -4.74 -26.02
N LEU A 771 -3.50 -5.72 -26.51
CA LEU A 771 -4.97 -5.66 -26.43
C LEU A 771 -5.48 -5.68 -24.99
N PRO A 772 -5.00 -6.55 -24.07
CA PRO A 772 -5.39 -6.47 -22.66
C PRO A 772 -5.01 -5.14 -21.99
N LEU A 773 -3.84 -4.56 -22.32
CA LEU A 773 -3.43 -3.25 -21.78
C LEU A 773 -4.33 -2.12 -22.27
N LEU A 774 -4.73 -2.15 -23.54
CA LEU A 774 -5.68 -1.19 -24.12
C LEU A 774 -7.08 -1.34 -23.53
N GLU A 775 -7.51 -2.57 -23.23
CA GLU A 775 -8.77 -2.84 -22.50
C GLU A 775 -8.73 -2.23 -21.09
N THR A 776 -7.62 -2.38 -20.36
CA THR A 776 -7.45 -1.75 -19.04
C THR A 776 -7.52 -0.21 -19.15
N LEU A 777 -6.86 0.37 -20.16
CA LEU A 777 -6.86 1.83 -20.39
C LEU A 777 -8.25 2.36 -20.82
N TYR A 778 -9.00 1.57 -21.60
CA TYR A 778 -10.38 1.88 -21.98
C TYR A 778 -11.28 2.03 -20.74
N HIS A 779 -11.12 1.16 -19.73
CA HIS A 779 -11.84 1.20 -18.46
C HIS A 779 -11.29 2.23 -17.46
N SER A 780 -10.55 3.25 -17.92
CA SER A 780 -9.90 4.30 -17.10
C SER A 780 -10.80 4.99 -16.06
N ARG A 781 -12.13 5.00 -16.23
CA ARG A 781 -13.08 5.51 -15.22
C ARG A 781 -13.03 4.76 -13.88
N SER A 782 -12.62 3.50 -13.91
CA SER A 782 -12.55 2.61 -12.74
C SER A 782 -11.11 2.34 -12.28
N VAL A 783 -10.13 3.01 -12.89
CA VAL A 783 -8.69 2.76 -12.70
C VAL A 783 -8.08 3.93 -11.93
N GLU A 784 -7.27 3.63 -10.91
CA GLU A 784 -6.55 4.65 -10.14
C GLU A 784 -5.55 5.44 -11.02
N PRO A 785 -5.32 6.74 -10.78
CA PRO A 785 -4.41 7.56 -11.58
C PRO A 785 -3.00 6.97 -11.73
N ASN A 786 -2.42 6.42 -10.66
CA ASN A 786 -1.06 5.84 -10.69
C ASN A 786 -0.94 4.68 -11.70
N ARG A 787 -2.01 3.90 -11.88
CA ARG A 787 -2.06 2.82 -12.88
C ARG A 787 -2.08 3.37 -14.30
N LEU A 788 -2.77 4.49 -14.50
CA LEU A 788 -2.82 5.17 -15.80
C LEU A 788 -1.43 5.69 -16.18
N TYR A 789 -0.63 6.19 -15.23
CA TYR A 789 0.74 6.62 -15.51
C TYR A 789 1.57 5.49 -16.12
N MET A 790 1.59 4.32 -15.44
CA MET A 790 2.38 3.18 -15.91
C MET A 790 1.92 2.66 -17.28
N LEU A 791 0.60 2.57 -17.49
CA LEU A 791 0.03 2.14 -18.77
C LEU A 791 0.38 3.09 -19.91
N VAL A 792 0.25 4.40 -19.69
CA VAL A 792 0.55 5.41 -20.71
C VAL A 792 2.05 5.42 -21.02
N ILE A 793 2.93 5.28 -20.03
CA ILE A 793 4.38 5.17 -20.25
C ILE A 793 4.72 3.93 -21.06
N VAL A 794 4.20 2.75 -20.68
CA VAL A 794 4.46 1.50 -21.42
C VAL A 794 4.04 1.63 -22.87
N LEU A 795 2.83 2.13 -23.13
CA LEU A 795 2.35 2.34 -24.49
C LEU A 795 3.16 3.42 -25.23
N LEU A 796 3.62 4.47 -24.54
CA LEU A 796 4.54 5.46 -25.11
C LEU A 796 5.88 4.81 -25.51
N THR A 797 6.43 3.91 -24.68
CA THR A 797 7.66 3.15 -24.97
C THR A 797 7.54 2.31 -26.23
N PHE A 798 6.36 1.78 -26.57
CA PHE A 798 6.13 1.14 -27.85
C PHE A 798 6.01 2.14 -29.00
N THR A 799 5.20 3.18 -28.83
CA THR A 799 4.95 4.15 -29.91
C THR A 799 6.16 5.01 -30.27
N GLN A 800 7.15 5.13 -29.38
CA GLN A 800 8.37 5.89 -29.69
C GLN A 800 9.23 5.24 -30.78
N ASP A 801 9.03 3.95 -31.09
CA ASP A 801 9.66 3.28 -32.22
C ASP A 801 8.85 3.47 -33.53
N PRO A 802 9.41 4.15 -34.55
CA PRO A 802 8.68 4.41 -35.79
C PRO A 802 8.38 3.14 -36.61
N SER A 803 9.15 2.06 -36.44
CA SER A 803 8.92 0.79 -37.14
C SER A 803 7.67 0.10 -36.62
N PHE A 804 7.54 0.00 -35.30
CA PHE A 804 6.34 -0.51 -34.65
C PHE A 804 5.11 0.30 -35.05
N VAL A 805 5.17 1.64 -35.05
CA VAL A 805 4.01 2.46 -35.43
C VAL A 805 3.55 2.14 -36.86
N ARG A 806 4.48 1.96 -37.81
CA ARG A 806 4.13 1.56 -39.19
C ARG A 806 3.49 0.17 -39.22
N THR A 807 4.07 -0.80 -38.52
CA THR A 807 3.53 -2.18 -38.43
C THR A 807 2.14 -2.19 -37.79
N ALA A 808 1.92 -1.42 -36.73
CA ALA A 808 0.65 -1.29 -36.03
C ALA A 808 -0.48 -0.74 -36.91
N HIS A 809 -0.18 0.17 -37.86
CA HIS A 809 -1.18 0.69 -38.79
C HIS A 809 -1.41 -0.20 -40.03
N THR A 810 -0.38 -0.92 -40.48
CA THR A 810 -0.40 -1.57 -41.81
C THR A 810 -0.50 -3.09 -41.79
N GLN A 811 -0.06 -3.75 -40.71
CA GLN A 811 0.06 -5.22 -40.64
C GLN A 811 -0.78 -5.83 -39.52
N LEU A 812 -0.92 -5.15 -38.38
CA LEU A 812 -1.66 -5.64 -37.23
C LEU A 812 -3.13 -5.20 -37.31
N VAL A 813 -4.00 -6.12 -37.73
CA VAL A 813 -5.44 -5.89 -37.89
C VAL A 813 -6.20 -6.74 -36.89
N VAL A 814 -6.92 -6.06 -36.00
CA VAL A 814 -7.73 -6.66 -34.97
C VAL A 814 -9.13 -6.90 -35.54
N PRO A 815 -9.56 -8.17 -35.72
CA PRO A 815 -10.81 -8.48 -36.41
C PRO A 815 -12.05 -8.03 -35.64
N ASN A 816 -12.00 -8.09 -34.31
CA ASN A 816 -13.08 -7.64 -33.43
C ASN A 816 -12.54 -7.19 -32.08
N VAL A 817 -13.10 -6.10 -31.54
CA VAL A 817 -12.79 -5.57 -30.21
C VAL A 817 -14.02 -5.74 -29.29
N PRO A 818 -14.19 -6.90 -28.61
CA PRO A 818 -15.44 -7.24 -27.93
C PRO A 818 -15.74 -6.38 -26.70
N TRP A 819 -14.71 -5.78 -26.09
CA TRP A 819 -14.84 -4.94 -24.90
C TRP A 819 -15.16 -3.47 -25.21
N TYR A 820 -15.12 -3.05 -26.48
CA TYR A 820 -15.49 -1.70 -26.88
C TYR A 820 -17.03 -1.61 -27.00
N GLN A 821 -17.66 -0.79 -26.16
CA GLN A 821 -19.11 -0.86 -25.94
C GLN A 821 -19.92 0.10 -26.80
N GLU A 822 -19.34 1.20 -27.28
CA GLU A 822 -20.12 2.23 -27.98
C GLU A 822 -20.56 1.78 -29.37
N HIS A 823 -19.71 1.07 -30.10
CA HIS A 823 -19.98 0.60 -31.46
C HIS A 823 -19.21 -0.67 -31.79
N TYR A 824 -19.72 -1.48 -32.72
CA TYR A 824 -18.95 -2.63 -33.25
C TYR A 824 -17.73 -2.15 -34.02
N MET A 825 -16.53 -2.50 -33.54
CA MET A 825 -15.27 -2.27 -34.24
C MET A 825 -14.83 -3.56 -34.92
N LEU A 826 -14.88 -3.57 -36.25
CA LEU A 826 -14.42 -4.67 -37.08
C LEU A 826 -13.22 -4.22 -37.90
N ASP A 827 -12.26 -5.12 -38.09
CA ASP A 827 -11.07 -4.93 -38.93
C ASP A 827 -10.32 -3.61 -38.67
N VAL A 828 -10.15 -3.27 -37.39
CA VAL A 828 -9.44 -2.06 -36.96
C VAL A 828 -7.95 -2.34 -36.84
N SER A 829 -7.10 -1.51 -37.45
CA SER A 829 -5.66 -1.63 -37.22
C SER A 829 -5.31 -1.33 -35.75
N LEU A 830 -4.32 -2.02 -35.19
CA LEU A 830 -3.89 -1.79 -33.81
C LEU A 830 -3.53 -0.30 -33.59
N GLY A 831 -2.86 0.32 -34.57
CA GLY A 831 -2.54 1.74 -34.55
C GLY A 831 -3.78 2.64 -34.47
N SER A 832 -4.82 2.35 -35.27
CA SER A 832 -6.10 3.07 -35.20
C SER A 832 -6.81 2.86 -33.85
N LEU A 833 -6.78 1.64 -33.31
CA LEU A 833 -7.36 1.35 -32.00
C LEU A 833 -6.65 2.12 -30.90
N MET A 834 -5.31 2.13 -30.87
CA MET A 834 -4.52 2.92 -29.93
C MET A 834 -4.86 4.41 -30.01
N MET A 835 -4.99 4.97 -31.23
CA MET A 835 -5.40 6.36 -31.41
C MET A 835 -6.80 6.65 -30.83
N VAL A 836 -7.76 5.73 -31.00
CA VAL A 836 -9.09 5.86 -30.36
C VAL A 836 -8.98 5.88 -28.84
N ILE A 837 -8.23 4.95 -28.25
CA ILE A 837 -8.09 4.85 -26.79
C ILE A 837 -7.38 6.09 -26.23
N PHE A 838 -6.29 6.56 -26.83
CA PHE A 838 -5.60 7.78 -26.40
C PHE A 838 -6.46 9.03 -26.55
N THR A 839 -7.23 9.15 -27.65
CA THR A 839 -8.16 10.28 -27.83
C THR A 839 -9.20 10.31 -26.72
N ARG A 840 -9.74 9.15 -26.33
CA ARG A 840 -10.69 9.04 -25.21
C ARG A 840 -10.05 9.36 -23.86
N LEU A 841 -8.82 8.90 -23.64
CA LEU A 841 -8.06 9.21 -22.42
C LEU A 841 -7.80 10.72 -22.31
N ILE A 842 -7.37 11.36 -23.40
CA ILE A 842 -7.16 12.81 -23.45
C ILE A 842 -8.47 13.55 -23.18
N PHE A 843 -9.57 13.15 -23.83
CA PHE A 843 -10.89 13.73 -23.56
C PHE A 843 -11.26 13.63 -22.08
N ARG A 844 -11.08 12.45 -21.47
CA ARG A 844 -11.35 12.20 -20.05
C ARG A 844 -10.45 13.02 -19.15
N ASN A 845 -9.17 13.15 -19.50
CA ASN A 845 -8.21 13.93 -18.73
C ASN A 845 -8.60 15.41 -18.70
N ILE A 846 -8.98 15.97 -19.85
CA ILE A 846 -9.42 17.37 -19.97
C ILE A 846 -10.68 17.62 -19.15
N THR A 847 -11.62 16.68 -19.15
CA THR A 847 -12.94 16.86 -18.52
C THR A 847 -12.99 16.49 -17.05
N HIS A 848 -12.14 15.55 -16.58
CA HIS A 848 -12.23 15.02 -15.21
C HIS A 848 -10.91 15.03 -14.44
N PHE A 849 -9.81 14.52 -15.00
CA PHE A 849 -8.58 14.30 -14.21
C PHE A 849 -7.75 15.58 -14.03
N GLN A 850 -7.66 16.41 -15.07
CA GLN A 850 -6.82 17.62 -15.13
C GLN A 850 -5.35 17.35 -14.75
N ASP A 851 -4.85 16.16 -15.08
CA ASP A 851 -3.50 15.70 -14.75
C ASP A 851 -2.53 16.00 -15.89
N SER A 852 -1.44 16.73 -15.60
CA SER A 852 -0.46 17.13 -16.62
C SER A 852 0.39 15.96 -17.13
N PHE A 853 0.68 14.97 -16.28
CA PHE A 853 1.51 13.82 -16.60
C PHE A 853 0.81 12.89 -17.60
N ILE A 854 -0.45 12.52 -17.31
CA ILE A 854 -1.27 11.73 -18.25
C ILE A 854 -1.40 12.47 -19.57
N HIS A 855 -1.64 13.78 -19.50
CA HIS A 855 -1.82 14.61 -20.68
C HIS A 855 -0.59 14.58 -21.60
N LEU A 856 0.58 14.91 -21.06
CA LEU A 856 1.82 15.01 -21.83
C LEU A 856 2.18 13.68 -22.49
N ASN A 857 2.15 12.59 -21.72
CA ASN A 857 2.53 11.27 -22.24
C ASN A 857 1.48 10.71 -23.22
N ALA A 858 0.18 10.95 -23.00
CA ALA A 858 -0.86 10.53 -23.94
C ALA A 858 -0.78 11.30 -25.27
N PHE A 859 -0.50 12.61 -25.25
CA PHE A 859 -0.31 13.39 -26.47
C PHE A 859 0.98 13.01 -27.20
N ALA A 860 2.07 12.72 -26.47
CA ALA A 860 3.29 12.19 -27.06
C ALA A 860 3.03 10.89 -27.82
N ALA A 861 2.33 9.93 -27.20
CA ALA A 861 1.97 8.66 -27.81
C ALA A 861 1.04 8.83 -29.02
N LEU A 862 0.02 9.69 -28.90
CA LEU A 862 -0.89 10.00 -30.01
C LEU A 862 -0.16 10.66 -31.19
N SER A 863 0.78 11.56 -30.91
CA SER A 863 1.60 12.22 -31.94
C SER A 863 2.56 11.24 -32.61
N ASN A 864 3.13 10.29 -31.85
CA ASN A 864 3.94 9.19 -32.40
C ASN A 864 3.13 8.35 -33.38
N LEU A 865 1.92 7.94 -32.99
CA LEU A 865 1.01 7.18 -33.85
C LEU A 865 0.61 7.93 -35.13
N ALA A 866 0.45 9.25 -35.06
CA ALA A 866 0.01 10.08 -36.19
C ALA A 866 1.04 10.21 -37.32
N ARG A 867 2.34 10.13 -37.02
CA ARG A 867 3.42 10.31 -38.03
C ARG A 867 3.39 9.28 -39.15
N SER A 868 2.93 8.06 -38.85
CA SER A 868 2.82 6.96 -39.80
C SER A 868 1.38 6.41 -39.90
N ALA A 869 0.39 7.24 -39.61
CA ALA A 869 -1.01 6.87 -39.72
C ALA A 869 -1.39 6.59 -41.18
N GLU A 870 -1.79 5.37 -41.46
CA GLU A 870 -2.25 4.91 -42.78
C GLU A 870 -3.57 4.18 -42.63
N ASN A 871 -4.51 4.44 -43.53
CA ASN A 871 -5.84 3.83 -43.56
C ASN A 871 -6.57 3.92 -42.20
N LEU A 872 -6.55 5.12 -41.59
CA LEU A 872 -7.21 5.33 -40.30
C LEU A 872 -8.66 4.85 -40.30
N HIS A 873 -9.00 4.08 -39.27
CA HIS A 873 -10.37 3.64 -39.05
C HIS A 873 -11.30 4.84 -38.80
N MET A 874 -12.57 4.74 -39.21
CA MET A 874 -13.54 5.85 -39.11
C MET A 874 -13.65 6.43 -37.70
N TYR A 875 -13.62 5.58 -36.67
CA TYR A 875 -13.67 6.03 -35.27
C TYR A 875 -12.42 6.77 -34.80
N ALA A 876 -11.23 6.42 -35.32
CA ALA A 876 -10.00 7.15 -35.01
C ALA A 876 -10.02 8.55 -35.64
N ALA A 877 -10.41 8.61 -36.92
CA ALA A 877 -10.57 9.86 -37.66
C ALA A 877 -11.62 10.79 -37.02
N GLN A 878 -12.82 10.27 -36.76
CA GLN A 878 -13.91 11.02 -36.13
C GLN A 878 -13.58 11.39 -34.69
N GLY A 879 -12.89 10.53 -33.94
CA GLY A 879 -12.50 10.80 -32.56
C GLY A 879 -11.62 12.04 -32.44
N ILE A 880 -10.55 12.13 -33.23
CA ILE A 880 -9.59 13.24 -33.15
C ILE A 880 -10.24 14.55 -33.63
N VAL A 881 -10.97 14.51 -34.75
CA VAL A 881 -11.68 15.68 -35.27
C VAL A 881 -12.80 16.13 -34.33
N GLY A 882 -13.55 15.17 -33.78
CA GLY A 882 -14.62 15.43 -32.81
C GLY A 882 -14.12 16.02 -31.50
N LEU A 883 -12.90 15.65 -31.06
CA LEU A 883 -12.26 16.24 -29.89
C LEU A 883 -11.94 17.73 -30.12
N ILE A 884 -11.42 18.10 -31.30
CA ILE A 884 -11.21 19.51 -31.66
C ILE A 884 -12.53 20.27 -31.69
N ASP A 885 -13.58 19.70 -32.29
CA ASP A 885 -14.90 20.32 -32.35
C ASP A 885 -15.50 20.58 -30.96
N MET A 886 -15.36 19.61 -30.06
CA MET A 886 -15.78 19.77 -28.67
C MET A 886 -15.01 20.88 -27.96
N LEU A 887 -13.68 20.92 -28.09
CA LEU A 887 -12.83 21.92 -27.47
C LEU A 887 -13.12 23.33 -28.02
N ALA A 888 -13.26 23.47 -29.33
CA ALA A 888 -13.58 24.75 -29.96
C ALA A 888 -14.93 25.31 -29.50
N LYS A 889 -15.95 24.45 -29.38
CA LYS A 889 -17.26 24.83 -28.84
C LYS A 889 -17.20 25.22 -27.36
N ASN A 890 -16.41 24.50 -26.56
CA ASN A 890 -16.25 24.78 -25.14
C ASN A 890 -15.45 26.07 -24.90
N GLU A 891 -14.41 26.33 -25.69
CA GLU A 891 -13.65 27.58 -25.70
C GLU A 891 -14.57 28.76 -26.06
N ALA A 892 -15.35 28.65 -27.13
CA ALA A 892 -16.29 29.71 -27.54
C ALA A 892 -17.35 30.00 -26.46
N LYS A 893 -17.86 28.95 -25.78
CA LYS A 893 -18.76 29.10 -24.63
C LYS A 893 -18.08 29.80 -23.45
N LEU A 894 -16.82 29.48 -23.20
CA LEU A 894 -16.03 30.08 -22.11
C LEU A 894 -15.76 31.57 -22.37
N VAL A 895 -15.40 31.94 -23.60
CA VAL A 895 -15.23 33.34 -24.02
C VAL A 895 -16.54 34.11 -23.88
N ALA A 896 -17.67 33.52 -24.26
CA ALA A 896 -18.98 34.14 -24.07
C ALA A 896 -19.34 34.34 -22.58
N GLN A 897 -18.87 33.46 -21.68
CA GLN A 897 -19.01 33.64 -20.23
C GLN A 897 -18.10 34.75 -19.71
N MET A 898 -16.84 34.82 -20.17
CA MET A 898 -15.88 35.88 -19.81
C MET A 898 -16.40 37.27 -20.18
N HIS A 899 -17.01 37.43 -21.36
CA HIS A 899 -17.62 38.71 -21.76
C HIS A 899 -18.83 39.15 -20.91
N ARG A 900 -19.42 38.25 -20.12
CA ARG A 900 -20.58 38.54 -19.25
C ARG A 900 -20.19 38.89 -17.81
N LEU A 901 -18.93 38.69 -17.43
CA LEU A 901 -18.43 38.97 -16.08
C LEU A 901 -18.26 40.46 -15.81
N LYS A 902 -18.51 40.86 -14.56
CA LYS A 902 -18.37 42.25 -14.12
C LYS A 902 -16.89 42.56 -13.84
N PRO A 903 -16.43 43.82 -14.01
CA PRO A 903 -15.03 44.20 -13.79
C PRO A 903 -14.48 44.03 -12.37
N THR A 904 -15.35 43.69 -11.41
CA THR A 904 -15.02 43.55 -9.98
C THR A 904 -14.51 42.16 -9.59
N ASP A 905 -14.69 41.14 -10.44
CA ASP A 905 -14.40 39.74 -10.13
C ASP A 905 -13.09 39.29 -10.79
N LYS A 906 -11.97 39.88 -10.34
CA LYS A 906 -10.63 39.63 -10.94
C LYS A 906 -10.18 38.17 -10.83
N ASP A 907 -10.44 37.53 -9.69
CA ASP A 907 -9.97 36.15 -9.42
C ASP A 907 -10.71 35.12 -10.31
N GLU A 908 -12.02 35.31 -10.55
CA GLU A 908 -12.78 34.45 -11.48
C GLU A 908 -12.36 34.67 -12.94
N SER A 909 -12.05 35.91 -13.31
CA SER A 909 -11.55 36.23 -14.65
C SER A 909 -10.19 35.57 -14.93
N GLU A 910 -9.31 35.45 -13.93
CA GLU A 910 -8.00 34.82 -14.08
C GLU A 910 -8.11 33.30 -14.25
N VAL A 911 -8.96 32.64 -13.46
CA VAL A 911 -9.22 31.19 -13.58
C VAL A 911 -9.83 30.83 -14.95
N LEU A 912 -10.76 31.64 -15.45
CA LEU A 912 -11.36 31.42 -16.77
C LEU A 912 -10.35 31.65 -17.90
N ALA A 913 -9.48 32.65 -17.79
CA ALA A 913 -8.40 32.88 -18.76
C ALA A 913 -7.41 31.70 -18.80
N GLN A 914 -7.07 31.12 -17.64
CA GLN A 914 -6.21 29.93 -17.57
C GLN A 914 -6.87 28.72 -18.26
N LYS A 915 -8.17 28.49 -18.04
CA LYS A 915 -8.93 27.42 -18.71
C LYS A 915 -9.04 27.63 -20.22
N GLN A 916 -9.22 28.87 -20.66
CA GLN A 916 -9.25 29.21 -22.08
C GLN A 916 -7.90 28.90 -22.74
N SER A 917 -6.80 29.35 -22.13
CA SER A 917 -5.44 29.09 -22.59
C SER A 917 -5.17 27.60 -22.73
N ALA A 918 -5.59 26.79 -21.75
CA ALA A 918 -5.47 25.33 -21.82
C ALA A 918 -6.23 24.73 -23.02
N TYR A 919 -7.47 25.15 -23.29
CA TYR A 919 -8.22 24.67 -24.46
C TYR A 919 -7.57 25.06 -25.78
N VAL A 920 -7.07 26.29 -25.89
CA VAL A 920 -6.35 26.75 -27.08
C VAL A 920 -5.11 25.90 -27.33
N GLU A 921 -4.34 25.60 -26.29
CA GLU A 921 -3.15 24.77 -26.40
C GLU A 921 -3.49 23.32 -26.78
N PHE A 922 -4.57 22.76 -26.21
CA PHE A 922 -5.03 21.41 -26.60
C PHE A 922 -5.49 21.35 -28.06
N ILE A 923 -6.17 22.39 -28.54
CA ILE A 923 -6.54 22.50 -29.96
C ILE A 923 -5.28 22.58 -30.82
N ARG A 924 -4.27 23.37 -30.42
CA ARG A 924 -2.98 23.48 -31.14
C ARG A 924 -2.29 22.12 -31.24
N LEU A 925 -2.19 21.36 -30.14
CA LEU A 925 -1.60 20.03 -30.12
C LEU A 925 -2.35 19.06 -31.04
N LEU A 926 -3.68 19.02 -30.98
CA LEU A 926 -4.50 18.16 -31.85
C LEU A 926 -4.42 18.55 -33.33
N LEU A 927 -4.33 19.85 -33.65
CA LEU A 927 -4.08 20.32 -35.01
C LEU A 927 -2.71 19.84 -35.52
N GLY A 928 -1.69 19.78 -34.64
CA GLY A 928 -0.38 19.19 -34.94
C GLY A 928 -0.47 17.68 -35.24
N VAL A 929 -1.25 16.94 -34.46
CA VAL A 929 -1.54 15.51 -34.68
C VAL A 929 -2.20 15.31 -36.05
N ILE A 930 -3.28 16.03 -36.36
CA ILE A 930 -3.96 15.93 -37.67
C ILE A 930 -3.02 16.33 -38.80
N SER A 931 -2.24 17.40 -38.63
CA SER A 931 -1.30 17.86 -39.65
C SER A 931 -0.25 16.80 -39.99
N SER A 932 0.15 15.99 -39.02
CA SER A 932 1.07 14.86 -39.23
C SER A 932 0.45 13.77 -40.11
N CYS A 933 -0.84 13.46 -39.92
CA CYS A 933 -1.60 12.53 -40.76
C CYS A 933 -1.88 13.06 -42.18
N LEU A 934 -1.77 14.38 -42.40
CA LEU A 934 -2.06 15.06 -43.67
C LEU A 934 -0.80 15.49 -44.44
N LYS A 935 0.40 15.09 -43.99
CA LYS A 935 1.64 15.29 -44.77
C LYS A 935 1.53 14.63 -46.14
N ALA A 936 2.26 15.12 -47.14
CA ALA A 936 2.14 14.70 -48.53
C ALA A 936 2.18 13.17 -48.75
N LYS A 937 2.97 12.44 -47.94
CA LYS A 937 3.07 10.97 -47.99
C LYS A 937 1.82 10.26 -47.41
N GLN A 938 1.20 10.84 -46.37
CA GLN A 938 0.10 10.23 -45.61
C GLN A 938 -1.28 10.69 -46.06
N LEU A 939 -1.41 11.91 -46.58
CA LEU A 939 -2.67 12.49 -47.04
C LEU A 939 -3.50 11.54 -47.92
N PRO A 940 -2.98 10.98 -49.02
CA PRO A 940 -3.79 10.12 -49.88
C PRO A 940 -4.09 8.74 -49.26
N ARG A 941 -3.45 8.38 -48.15
CA ARG A 941 -3.68 7.11 -47.43
C ARG A 941 -4.74 7.23 -46.33
N ASN A 942 -5.30 8.43 -46.09
CA ASN A 942 -6.24 8.68 -44.99
C ASN A 942 -7.58 9.29 -45.45
N PRO A 943 -8.36 8.60 -46.32
CA PRO A 943 -9.64 9.13 -46.83
C PRO A 943 -10.68 9.39 -45.74
N GLN A 944 -10.72 8.55 -44.69
CA GLN A 944 -11.67 8.72 -43.57
C GLN A 944 -11.40 9.97 -42.74
N LEU A 945 -10.12 10.36 -42.60
CA LEU A 945 -9.75 11.61 -41.92
C LEU A 945 -10.16 12.82 -42.76
N ILE A 946 -9.92 12.79 -44.07
CA ILE A 946 -10.34 13.85 -45.00
C ILE A 946 -11.87 14.03 -44.93
N TYR A 947 -12.63 12.93 -44.99
CA TYR A 947 -14.08 12.97 -44.83
C TYR A 947 -14.50 13.58 -43.49
N SER A 948 -13.89 13.15 -42.39
CA SER A 948 -14.22 13.66 -41.05
C SER A 948 -13.95 15.17 -40.92
N LEU A 949 -12.89 15.68 -41.55
CA LEU A 949 -12.58 17.11 -41.61
C LEU A 949 -13.64 17.88 -42.41
N LEU A 950 -14.03 17.39 -43.59
CA LEU A 950 -15.09 18.01 -44.41
C LEU A 950 -16.43 18.04 -43.69
N HIS A 951 -16.80 16.95 -43.01
CA HIS A 951 -18.03 16.86 -42.22
C HIS A 951 -18.07 17.83 -41.02
N ARG A 952 -16.92 18.41 -40.63
CA ARG A 952 -16.80 19.44 -39.59
C ARG A 952 -16.15 20.72 -40.12
N ALA A 953 -16.27 21.00 -41.42
CA ALA A 953 -15.65 22.17 -42.05
C ALA A 953 -16.01 23.50 -41.37
N ASP A 954 -17.25 23.66 -40.89
CA ASP A 954 -17.71 24.87 -40.18
C ASP A 954 -16.86 25.18 -38.93
N THR A 955 -16.50 24.15 -38.17
CA THR A 955 -15.65 24.29 -36.97
C THR A 955 -14.25 24.80 -37.36
N PHE A 956 -13.66 24.25 -38.42
CA PHE A 956 -12.33 24.69 -38.89
C PHE A 956 -12.35 26.06 -39.56
N ALA A 957 -13.49 26.46 -40.16
CA ALA A 957 -13.71 27.82 -40.66
C ALA A 957 -13.82 28.84 -39.51
N ALA A 958 -14.47 28.48 -38.39
CA ALA A 958 -14.47 29.29 -37.18
C ALA A 958 -13.06 29.43 -36.57
N LEU A 959 -12.31 28.32 -36.46
CA LEU A 959 -10.92 28.32 -35.99
C LEU A 959 -9.99 29.12 -36.89
N GLN A 960 -10.26 29.15 -38.21
CA GLN A 960 -9.50 29.96 -39.16
C GLN A 960 -9.56 31.47 -38.85
N GLN A 961 -10.67 31.94 -38.28
CA GLN A 961 -10.86 33.35 -37.91
C GLN A 961 -10.32 33.69 -36.51
N HIS A 962 -9.92 32.68 -35.73
CA HIS A 962 -9.45 32.86 -34.36
C HIS A 962 -8.01 33.41 -34.33
N SER A 963 -7.74 34.42 -33.50
CA SER A 963 -6.46 35.15 -33.47
C SER A 963 -5.24 34.26 -33.23
N GLU A 964 -5.36 33.28 -32.35
CA GLU A 964 -4.27 32.34 -31.99
C GLU A 964 -3.89 31.36 -33.13
N PHE A 965 -4.82 31.10 -34.04
CA PHE A 965 -4.64 30.11 -35.12
C PHE A 965 -4.43 30.78 -36.49
N ALA A 966 -4.86 32.03 -36.67
CA ALA A 966 -4.76 32.78 -37.92
C ALA A 966 -3.35 32.79 -38.54
N ALA A 967 -2.29 32.83 -37.72
CA ALA A 967 -0.90 32.77 -38.19
C ALA A 967 -0.53 31.44 -38.87
N HIS A 968 -1.16 30.32 -38.47
CA HIS A 968 -0.89 28.97 -38.96
C HIS A 968 -1.81 28.54 -40.12
N VAL A 969 -2.88 29.31 -40.38
CA VAL A 969 -3.90 29.04 -41.39
C VAL A 969 -3.35 29.10 -42.82
N HIS A 970 -2.52 30.11 -43.13
CA HIS A 970 -2.22 30.46 -44.52
C HIS A 970 -1.39 29.42 -45.29
N ASN A 971 -0.79 28.43 -44.61
CA ASN A 971 -0.05 27.32 -45.22
C ASN A 971 -0.18 25.99 -44.45
N GLY A 972 -1.20 25.82 -43.59
CA GLY A 972 -1.34 24.61 -42.78
C GLY A 972 -1.89 23.41 -43.57
N PRO A 973 -1.39 22.16 -43.33
CA PRO A 973 -1.89 20.95 -44.00
C PRO A 973 -3.40 20.73 -43.84
N VAL A 974 -3.99 21.11 -42.70
CA VAL A 974 -5.42 20.97 -42.41
C VAL A 974 -6.26 21.84 -43.35
N TRP A 975 -6.00 23.16 -43.40
CA TRP A 975 -6.79 24.08 -44.21
C TRP A 975 -6.54 23.92 -45.71
N SER A 976 -5.31 23.60 -46.12
CA SER A 976 -5.03 23.29 -47.54
C SER A 976 -5.73 22.02 -48.00
N THR A 977 -5.81 20.99 -47.15
CA THR A 977 -6.59 19.78 -47.42
C THR A 977 -8.09 20.08 -47.51
N LEU A 978 -8.65 20.83 -46.56
CA LEU A 978 -10.06 21.23 -46.59
C LEU A 978 -10.40 21.99 -47.88
N ALA A 979 -9.63 23.03 -48.23
CA ALA A 979 -9.87 23.81 -49.44
C ALA A 979 -9.80 22.97 -50.72
N ARG A 980 -8.80 22.08 -50.81
CA ARG A 980 -8.64 21.18 -51.96
C ARG A 980 -9.81 20.23 -52.11
N PHE A 981 -10.15 19.48 -51.06
CA PHE A 981 -11.16 18.43 -51.16
C PHE A 981 -12.58 18.99 -51.18
N GLN A 982 -12.83 20.18 -50.60
CA GLN A 982 -14.08 20.90 -50.79
C GLN A 982 -14.30 21.23 -52.28
N ALA A 983 -13.28 21.80 -52.95
CA ALA A 983 -13.36 22.09 -54.38
C ALA A 983 -13.54 20.83 -55.26
N VAL A 984 -12.96 19.69 -54.85
CA VAL A 984 -13.13 18.40 -55.56
C VAL A 984 -14.55 17.87 -55.41
N VAL A 985 -15.15 17.99 -54.22
CA VAL A 985 -16.54 17.62 -53.99
C VAL A 985 -17.46 18.54 -54.80
N ASP A 986 -17.32 19.86 -54.65
CA ASP A 986 -18.13 20.86 -55.36
C ASP A 986 -18.05 20.74 -56.89
N ALA A 987 -16.92 20.29 -57.44
CA ALA A 987 -16.75 20.09 -58.88
C ALA A 987 -17.41 18.81 -59.42
N LYS A 988 -17.69 17.83 -58.54
CA LYS A 988 -18.24 16.52 -58.91
C LYS A 988 -19.71 16.33 -58.48
N THR A 989 -20.27 17.30 -57.77
CA THR A 989 -21.65 17.27 -57.26
C THR A 989 -22.44 18.47 -57.79
N SER A 990 -23.73 18.28 -57.99
CA SER A 990 -24.69 19.35 -58.30
C SER A 990 -25.37 19.82 -57.00
N PRO A 991 -25.84 21.08 -56.90
CA PRO A 991 -26.60 21.56 -55.74
C PRO A 991 -27.87 20.76 -55.42
N ASP A 992 -28.41 20.03 -56.41
CA ASP A 992 -29.62 19.21 -56.28
C ASP A 992 -29.33 17.74 -55.87
N ASP A 993 -28.06 17.35 -55.76
CA ASP A 993 -27.68 15.97 -55.39
C ASP A 993 -27.86 15.73 -53.88
N VAL A 994 -28.52 14.62 -53.52
CA VAL A 994 -28.55 14.14 -52.13
C VAL A 994 -27.26 13.38 -51.87
N LEU A 995 -26.31 14.03 -51.21
CA LEU A 995 -25.02 13.45 -50.88
C LEU A 995 -25.15 12.50 -49.68
N ASP A 996 -25.01 11.20 -49.92
CA ASP A 996 -24.78 10.23 -48.86
C ASP A 996 -23.29 10.11 -48.50
N THR A 997 -22.99 9.49 -47.35
CA THR A 997 -21.62 9.33 -46.86
C THR A 997 -20.72 8.55 -47.82
N ASP A 998 -21.27 7.52 -48.47
CA ASP A 998 -20.51 6.63 -49.35
C ASP A 998 -20.11 7.33 -50.65
N MET A 999 -21.01 8.12 -51.24
CA MET A 999 -20.76 8.93 -52.43
C MET A 999 -19.63 9.94 -52.21
N VAL A 1000 -19.64 10.65 -51.08
CA VAL A 1000 -18.58 11.61 -50.74
C VAL A 1000 -17.25 10.89 -50.50
N LEU A 1001 -17.26 9.76 -49.79
CA LEU A 1001 -16.05 8.95 -49.59
C LEU A 1001 -15.47 8.41 -50.89
N ASP A 1002 -16.30 8.00 -51.84
CA ASP A 1002 -15.83 7.52 -53.15
C ASP A 1002 -15.22 8.64 -53.99
N ILE A 1003 -15.78 9.85 -53.94
CA ILE A 1003 -15.17 11.05 -54.54
C ILE A 1003 -13.77 11.30 -53.94
N ILE A 1004 -13.65 11.27 -52.60
CA ILE A 1004 -12.39 11.46 -51.89
C ILE A 1004 -11.38 10.38 -52.25
N ARG A 1005 -11.77 9.11 -52.23
CA ARG A 1005 -10.92 7.96 -52.59
C ARG A 1005 -10.40 8.10 -54.03
N GLY A 1006 -11.25 8.49 -54.98
CA GLY A 1006 -10.85 8.70 -56.38
C GLY A 1006 -9.78 9.78 -56.54
N GLU A 1007 -9.87 10.88 -55.78
CA GLU A 1007 -8.84 11.92 -55.76
C GLU A 1007 -7.55 11.44 -55.07
N CYS A 1008 -7.65 10.72 -53.96
CA CYS A 1008 -6.50 10.11 -53.27
C CYS A 1008 -5.72 9.15 -54.17
N VAL A 1009 -6.41 8.31 -54.97
CA VAL A 1009 -5.78 7.43 -55.96
C VAL A 1009 -5.04 8.23 -57.02
N SER A 1010 -5.64 9.33 -57.50
CA SER A 1010 -5.02 10.23 -58.48
C SER A 1010 -3.74 10.89 -57.93
N LEU A 1011 -3.75 11.27 -56.65
CA LEU A 1011 -2.57 11.78 -55.94
C LEU A 1011 -1.44 10.76 -55.84
N LEU A 1012 -1.74 9.50 -55.48
CA LEU A 1012 -0.74 8.43 -55.41
C LEU A 1012 -0.14 8.12 -56.80
N ALA A 1013 -0.96 8.15 -57.85
CA ALA A 1013 -0.50 7.98 -59.22
C ALA A 1013 0.43 9.13 -59.66
N ALA A 1014 0.12 10.37 -59.28
CA ALA A 1014 0.97 11.53 -59.57
C ALA A 1014 2.32 11.47 -58.84
N SER A 1015 2.33 11.07 -57.57
CA SER A 1015 3.56 10.93 -56.78
C SER A 1015 4.49 9.82 -57.31
N SER A 1016 3.95 8.73 -57.85
CA SER A 1016 4.73 7.64 -58.43
C SER A 1016 5.25 7.94 -59.85
N ALA A 1017 4.56 8.81 -60.61
CA ALA A 1017 5.03 9.28 -61.92
C ALA A 1017 6.19 10.29 -61.82
N GLY A 1018 6.18 11.19 -60.83
CA GLY A 1018 7.23 12.20 -60.63
C GLY A 1018 8.61 11.64 -60.27
N SER A 1019 8.68 10.44 -59.69
CA SER A 1019 9.94 9.78 -59.32
C SER A 1019 10.72 9.21 -60.52
N ARG A 1020 10.14 9.13 -61.73
CA ARG A 1020 10.79 8.55 -62.92
C ARG A 1020 11.35 9.60 -63.89
N THR A 1021 11.11 10.89 -63.66
CA THR A 1021 11.54 11.97 -64.55
C THR A 1021 12.10 13.16 -63.75
N GLY A 1022 13.32 13.04 -63.25
CA GLY A 1022 13.99 14.13 -62.54
C GLY A 1022 15.44 13.80 -62.23
N GLY A 1023 16.37 14.33 -63.03
CA GLY A 1023 17.80 14.16 -62.87
C GLY A 1023 18.35 14.78 -61.58
N ALA A 1024 19.52 14.27 -61.19
CA ALA A 1024 20.30 14.69 -60.05
C ALA A 1024 20.39 16.23 -59.88
N LEU A 1025 19.63 16.76 -58.92
CA LEU A 1025 20.00 17.98 -58.21
C LEU A 1025 20.15 17.61 -56.74
N LYS A 1026 21.35 17.82 -56.20
CA LYS A 1026 21.68 17.64 -54.79
C LYS A 1026 20.74 18.50 -53.94
N HIS A 1027 19.70 17.92 -53.39
CA HIS A 1027 19.14 18.43 -52.14
C HIS A 1027 20.22 18.22 -51.08
N HIS A 1028 20.66 19.31 -50.47
CA HIS A 1028 21.35 19.23 -49.20
C HIS A 1028 20.52 18.34 -48.28
N THR A 1029 21.13 17.26 -47.81
CA THR A 1029 20.65 16.46 -46.69
C THR A 1029 20.62 17.38 -45.46
N SER A 1030 19.57 18.19 -45.32
CA SER A 1030 19.02 18.43 -44.01
C SER A 1030 18.66 17.04 -43.50
N VAL A 1031 19.35 16.60 -42.46
CA VAL A 1031 18.93 15.48 -41.64
C VAL A 1031 17.41 15.56 -41.52
N ASP A 1032 16.68 14.51 -41.91
CA ASP A 1032 15.23 14.44 -41.80
C ASP A 1032 14.86 14.64 -40.31
N ASP A 1033 14.63 15.90 -39.90
CA ASP A 1033 14.07 16.28 -38.60
C ASP A 1033 12.66 15.67 -38.39
N ASP A 1034 12.10 15.08 -39.45
CA ASP A 1034 10.80 14.45 -39.51
C ASP A 1034 10.71 13.06 -38.83
N ASP A 1035 11.85 12.48 -38.41
CA ASP A 1035 11.90 11.16 -37.74
C ASP A 1035 12.08 11.26 -36.21
N ALA A 1036 12.09 12.47 -35.64
CA ALA A 1036 12.13 12.65 -34.20
C ALA A 1036 10.80 12.24 -33.55
N SER A 1037 10.80 11.09 -32.86
CA SER A 1037 9.70 10.63 -32.02
C SER A 1037 9.75 11.23 -30.62
N TYR A 1038 8.59 11.39 -29.98
CA TYR A 1038 8.55 11.71 -28.55
C TYR A 1038 8.96 10.47 -27.77
N ARG A 1039 9.87 10.64 -26.82
CA ARG A 1039 10.38 9.57 -25.96
C ARG A 1039 10.03 9.87 -24.51
N TYR A 1040 9.79 8.83 -23.74
CA TYR A 1040 9.69 8.95 -22.30
C TYR A 1040 11.08 9.20 -21.72
N GLU A 1041 11.20 10.22 -20.88
CA GLU A 1041 12.38 10.48 -20.07
C GLU A 1041 12.00 10.28 -18.61
N GLU A 1042 12.73 9.40 -17.92
CA GLU A 1042 12.52 9.13 -16.51
C GLU A 1042 13.09 10.28 -15.66
N GLU A 1043 12.44 10.61 -14.55
CA GLU A 1043 12.95 11.62 -13.61
C GLU A 1043 14.30 11.19 -13.01
N ALA A 1044 15.06 12.14 -12.46
CA ALA A 1044 16.40 11.89 -11.93
C ALA A 1044 16.41 10.89 -10.75
N ASP A 1045 15.43 10.99 -9.85
CA ASP A 1045 15.33 10.19 -8.62
C ASP A 1045 14.05 9.33 -8.60
N PRO A 1046 13.88 8.38 -9.54
CA PRO A 1046 12.60 7.67 -9.74
C PRO A 1046 12.24 6.77 -8.56
N GLU A 1047 13.22 6.38 -7.74
CA GLU A 1047 13.01 5.59 -6.53
C GLU A 1047 12.16 6.30 -5.48
N GLN A 1048 12.14 7.64 -5.45
CA GLN A 1048 11.28 8.43 -4.55
C GLN A 1048 9.78 8.20 -4.83
N PHE A 1049 9.43 7.86 -6.06
CA PHE A 1049 8.07 7.45 -6.43
C PHE A 1049 7.89 5.94 -6.34
N PHE A 1050 8.76 5.16 -6.99
CA PHE A 1050 8.56 3.72 -7.15
C PHE A 1050 8.65 2.94 -5.85
N VAL A 1051 9.61 3.23 -4.97
CA VAL A 1051 9.79 2.45 -3.74
C VAL A 1051 8.56 2.60 -2.81
N PRO A 1052 8.11 3.82 -2.46
CA PRO A 1052 6.85 4.04 -1.74
C PRO A 1052 5.64 3.34 -2.36
N TYR A 1053 5.53 3.45 -3.68
CA TYR A 1053 4.39 2.94 -4.42
C TYR A 1053 4.37 1.41 -4.46
N ILE A 1054 5.51 0.74 -4.63
CA ILE A 1054 5.62 -0.73 -4.55
C ILE A 1054 5.26 -1.21 -3.15
N TRP A 1055 5.70 -0.51 -2.11
CA TRP A 1055 5.33 -0.88 -0.74
C TRP A 1055 3.85 -0.65 -0.43
N LYS A 1056 3.20 0.35 -1.03
CA LYS A 1056 1.73 0.49 -1.03
C LYS A 1056 1.08 -0.78 -1.60
N LEU A 1057 1.57 -1.27 -2.74
CA LEU A 1057 1.06 -2.49 -3.38
C LEU A 1057 1.29 -3.73 -2.52
N ILE A 1058 2.48 -3.87 -1.92
CA ILE A 1058 2.78 -4.96 -1.00
C ILE A 1058 1.79 -4.93 0.15
N GLN A 1059 1.56 -3.79 0.79
CA GLN A 1059 0.60 -3.66 1.88
C GLN A 1059 -0.81 -4.11 1.47
N GLU A 1060 -1.30 -3.67 0.32
CA GLU A 1060 -2.64 -4.00 -0.19
C GLU A 1060 -2.79 -5.48 -0.58
N GLN A 1061 -1.73 -6.08 -1.14
CA GLN A 1061 -1.73 -7.45 -1.65
C GLN A 1061 -1.26 -8.48 -0.62
N THR A 1062 -0.77 -8.04 0.54
CA THR A 1062 -0.32 -8.90 1.65
C THR A 1062 -1.05 -8.60 2.98
N PRO A 1063 -2.40 -8.59 3.01
CA PRO A 1063 -3.16 -8.32 4.23
C PRO A 1063 -2.90 -9.35 5.33
N ASP A 1064 -2.45 -10.55 4.95
CA ASP A 1064 -2.06 -11.65 5.82
C ASP A 1064 -0.78 -11.38 6.64
N PHE A 1065 -0.06 -10.30 6.35
CA PHE A 1065 1.09 -9.87 7.17
C PHE A 1065 0.66 -8.95 8.33
N CYS A 1066 -0.58 -8.46 8.31
CA CYS A 1066 -1.17 -7.61 9.33
C CYS A 1066 -0.36 -6.34 9.64
N TRP A 1067 0.12 -5.66 8.59
CA TRP A 1067 0.85 -4.40 8.66
C TRP A 1067 0.20 -3.34 9.57
N LYS A 1068 0.98 -2.72 10.47
CA LYS A 1068 0.56 -1.50 11.20
C LYS A 1068 0.64 -0.24 10.35
N ILE A 1069 -0.49 0.09 9.73
CA ILE A 1069 -0.65 1.24 8.83
C ILE A 1069 -0.24 2.56 9.50
N ASP A 1070 -0.49 2.72 10.80
CA ASP A 1070 -0.16 3.91 11.59
C ASP A 1070 1.34 4.15 11.76
N LYS A 1071 2.17 3.12 11.53
CA LYS A 1071 3.63 3.20 11.65
C LYS A 1071 4.35 3.24 10.30
N ILE A 1072 3.63 2.95 9.22
CA ILE A 1072 4.21 2.88 7.88
C ILE A 1072 4.23 4.28 7.29
N THR A 1073 5.40 4.72 6.83
CA THR A 1073 5.53 5.93 6.02
C THR A 1073 5.87 5.51 4.60
N LEU A 1074 4.91 5.64 3.69
CA LEU A 1074 5.11 5.33 2.27
C LEU A 1074 5.66 6.56 1.55
N PHE A 1075 4.94 7.68 1.57
CA PHE A 1075 5.40 8.92 0.93
C PHE A 1075 5.98 9.86 2.00
N VAL A 1076 7.18 10.37 1.74
CA VAL A 1076 7.76 11.44 2.55
C VAL A 1076 6.89 12.68 2.31
N PRO A 1077 6.35 13.35 3.35
CA PRO A 1077 5.74 14.66 3.18
C PRO A 1077 6.83 15.59 2.67
N THR A 1078 6.83 15.92 1.38
CA THR A 1078 7.79 16.86 0.82
C THR A 1078 7.60 18.19 1.53
N GLY A 1079 8.59 18.52 2.38
CA GLY A 1079 8.70 19.81 3.00
C GLY A 1079 8.80 20.88 1.91
N VAL A 1080 8.09 21.98 2.13
CA VAL A 1080 8.19 23.26 1.43
C VAL A 1080 9.62 23.46 0.91
N THR A 1081 9.81 23.28 -0.40
CA THR A 1081 10.98 23.82 -1.08
C THR A 1081 10.85 25.33 -1.03
N THR A 1082 11.50 25.96 -0.06
CA THR A 1082 11.76 27.38 -0.12
C THR A 1082 12.53 27.62 -1.40
N VAL A 1083 11.89 28.31 -2.34
CA VAL A 1083 12.52 28.89 -3.53
C VAL A 1083 13.67 29.77 -3.03
N THR A 1084 14.89 29.24 -3.05
CA THR A 1084 16.09 30.07 -3.00
C THR A 1084 16.28 30.63 -4.40
N THR A 1085 15.87 31.89 -4.56
CA THR A 1085 16.28 32.74 -5.67
C THR A 1085 17.80 32.79 -5.73
N GLY A 1086 18.37 32.35 -6.85
CA GLY A 1086 19.76 32.56 -7.26
C GLY A 1086 19.81 32.77 -8.76
#